data_AF-A0A7V3JJ27-F1
#
_entry.id   AF-A0A7V3JJ27-F1
#
_cell.length_a   1.000
_cell.length_b   1.000
_cell.length_c   1.000
_cell.angle_alpha   90.00
_cell.angle_beta   90.00
_cell.angle_gamma   90.00
#
_symmetry.space_group_name_H-M   'P 1'
#
loop_
_entity.id
_entity.type
_entity.pdbx_description
1 polymer ?
#
loop_
_entity_poly.entity_id
_entity_poly.type
_entity_poly.pdbx_seq_one_letter_code
_entity_poly.pdbx_strand_id
1 'polypeptide(L)'
;MLRALLGCWAIVLAACSAAAQPVPEGFARQPAGSLARLIEPAPLAPGHSPAAQQARLRAVADSRAWVIETGPLPVPSSAASNTGAPQEDWHVLLAWRVRLRAEADARHYRLLSHRNDVWYGSTYWAGPDWTRVGKDWHHPGEKTPAVRRFDVPRDGRVTIAGRVAKYHLAPNTDGVRVTIRHNSREVWQAELAGGDGQGVEPQITLDVRKGDRLRFVVHKRRQIYCDTTRWDPVVRYEDGETFFASAAFSTTEQGHGGWFYEMETGDGDTWGLPRLWAVNKDLTLCESPLAEGQTIVCDDRSHWPLLVLADALDQSGVALAMPPAVPWRFSAHFAPQGHLELTLRARQSCAASAGPLTPSRSEMWRPPPIVVLPYRGTWLHGLLGLDQMVSDSAVQELSALRQALDTTLRRVATAGAADPDKARLPQLCLWFLVQADWRREDKIHQTPAAYYAAAQRHLEKAVALCDDLRRGQRPEFLATEAAELARLKEALARPATDLAAAREAWRRVRSVKRRVMLANPLLNFGQLVFCKRVPTSYSHLVMQYFGWRARPGGGLFVLEQPGWSLACRDITGGRLAEGNVLEPRLSYDARQIVFSFVRPPGESLEPGRLANDQDRGFYHLFTVNADGTGLRQITGGPYDDLMPAWLPDGGIVFCSTRRRGYARCFGQQFSPRWHVYTLHRVEADGSNLRTLSYHDTNEWFPTVSHSGLIVYARWDYIDRDAVTHQNLWATRPDGTNPQALWGNATPKPHCTFQAQPVPGSHKFLATASAHHSITAGSIVLVDPSVARDGLEAVTRITPSVPFPEAEGADVPEYYASPWPLSERYYLVAYSPQPLVWEPGANDPAALGLYVLDWQGDRELLYRDLDIGCESPCPLVPRPTPPVIPPASAATGDACPTTARVARTAAGRLETATGSISGQPVESADTGELILVNVYEGLGDIRWGQIRELRIVQIFPKTTHVANVPPIGMAGEENGRAILGTVPVEGDGSARFRVPARRPLLFQALDDQGFAWQTMRSVTYVQPGETTACVGCHEPRMSAPVRPQGLPLALRRAASAIEPGALGGRPFSFVEVVQPVLDRHCVRCHGKPVSADAPHLSKLDLTGTPEGQFTRSYISLCKDRDFWGAGTNPKNAAEALVPRFGARNQIQVTPPGGQYGALGSRLIKLLRQGHYHVRLTSDDYRRLAAWIDLNAIFYGVYRPEDQARQLRGQPVAMPEIQ
;
A
#
# COMPACT_ATOMS: atom_id res chain seq x y z
N MET A 1 26.97 -4.39 -45.81
CA MET A 1 25.72 -3.59 -45.79
C MET A 1 24.95 -3.73 -44.47
N LEU A 2 25.08 -4.85 -43.77
CA LEU A 2 25.29 -4.83 -42.31
C LEU A 2 26.51 -3.93 -41.99
N ARG A 3 26.26 -2.77 -41.36
CA ARG A 3 27.17 -1.81 -40.65
C ARG A 3 26.89 -0.32 -40.91
N ALA A 4 25.97 0.04 -41.82
CA ALA A 4 25.68 1.46 -42.13
C ALA A 4 24.25 1.94 -41.80
N LEU A 5 23.42 1.12 -41.16
CA LEU A 5 22.08 1.51 -40.68
C LEU A 5 21.88 1.17 -39.19
N LEU A 6 22.99 1.20 -38.45
CA LEU A 6 23.05 1.35 -36.99
C LEU A 6 23.10 2.85 -36.70
N GLY A 7 21.98 3.48 -36.37
CA GLY A 7 21.97 4.93 -36.15
C GLY A 7 20.67 5.56 -35.69
N CYS A 8 19.67 4.80 -35.24
CA CYS A 8 18.45 5.35 -34.65
C CYS A 8 18.02 4.45 -33.48
N TRP A 9 17.70 5.05 -32.33
CA TRP A 9 17.19 4.45 -31.09
C TRP A 9 18.20 4.10 -29.99
N ALA A 10 19.33 4.80 -29.95
CA ALA A 10 19.94 5.19 -28.69
C ALA A 10 19.61 6.67 -28.42
N ILE A 11 19.25 6.97 -27.17
CA ILE A 11 19.16 8.31 -26.55
C ILE A 11 17.74 8.95 -26.57
N VAL A 12 16.89 8.47 -25.66
CA VAL A 12 15.84 9.27 -24.96
C VAL A 12 16.45 10.00 -23.73
N LEU A 13 17.77 10.26 -23.76
CA LEU A 13 18.52 11.03 -22.75
C LEU A 13 19.07 12.36 -23.30
N ALA A 14 18.51 12.88 -24.39
CA ALA A 14 18.89 14.18 -24.93
C ALA A 14 17.65 14.97 -25.37
N ALA A 15 17.04 15.67 -24.41
CA ALA A 15 16.09 16.74 -24.70
C ALA A 15 16.25 17.88 -23.68
N CYS A 16 17.44 18.49 -23.69
CA CYS A 16 17.69 19.87 -23.30
C CYS A 16 18.87 20.39 -24.16
N SER A 17 18.65 20.57 -25.46
CA SER A 17 19.56 21.32 -26.32
C SER A 17 19.19 22.81 -26.27
N ALA A 18 19.77 23.54 -25.32
CA ALA A 18 20.03 24.97 -25.50
C ALA A 18 21.50 25.10 -25.93
N ALA A 19 21.75 25.94 -26.94
CA ALA A 19 23.02 26.08 -27.65
C ALA A 19 24.28 25.93 -26.77
N ALA A 20 25.15 24.98 -27.11
CA ALA A 20 26.42 24.75 -26.44
C ALA A 20 27.37 25.94 -26.67
N GLN A 21 27.68 26.68 -25.62
CA GLN A 21 28.86 27.55 -25.60
C GLN A 21 30.13 26.71 -25.30
N PRO A 22 31.31 27.11 -25.79
CA PRO A 22 32.54 26.34 -25.61
C PRO A 22 32.92 26.22 -24.13
N VAL A 23 33.33 25.02 -23.72
CA VAL A 23 33.82 24.67 -22.38
C VAL A 23 35.17 25.39 -22.13
N PRO A 24 35.40 26.04 -20.98
CA PRO A 24 36.68 26.68 -20.66
C PRO A 24 37.85 25.69 -20.54
N GLU A 25 39.07 26.10 -20.88
CA GLU A 25 40.32 25.30 -20.91
C GLU A 25 40.76 24.65 -19.57
N GLY A 26 39.99 24.76 -18.48
CA GLY A 26 40.34 24.20 -17.15
C GLY A 26 39.73 22.84 -16.82
N PHE A 27 38.91 22.27 -17.71
CA PHE A 27 38.29 20.96 -17.53
C PHE A 27 39.13 19.88 -18.22
N ALA A 28 40.15 19.36 -17.53
CA ALA A 28 41.19 18.57 -18.19
C ALA A 28 40.72 17.19 -18.67
N ARG A 29 39.76 16.53 -18.02
CA ARG A 29 39.25 15.19 -18.41
C ARG A 29 37.78 15.01 -18.00
N GLN A 30 36.94 14.53 -18.91
CA GLN A 30 35.58 14.06 -18.61
C GLN A 30 35.63 12.54 -18.41
N PRO A 31 35.15 11.99 -17.28
CA PRO A 31 34.83 10.56 -17.23
C PRO A 31 33.72 10.30 -18.25
N ALA A 32 33.91 9.32 -19.13
CA ALA A 32 32.98 9.06 -20.23
C ALA A 32 31.55 8.87 -19.71
N GLY A 33 30.61 9.73 -20.14
CA GLY A 33 29.20 9.65 -19.76
C GLY A 33 28.81 10.23 -18.39
N SER A 34 29.73 10.85 -17.63
CA SER A 34 29.44 11.38 -16.28
C SER A 34 29.15 12.89 -16.26
N LEU A 35 28.17 13.29 -15.44
CA LEU A 35 27.93 14.70 -15.06
C LEU A 35 28.99 15.22 -14.07
N ALA A 36 29.84 14.36 -13.53
CA ALA A 36 30.91 14.76 -12.63
C ALA A 36 32.01 15.55 -13.34
N ARG A 37 32.63 16.46 -12.61
CA ARG A 37 33.71 17.33 -13.11
C ARG A 37 34.91 17.25 -12.18
N LEU A 38 36.07 16.93 -12.75
CA LEU A 38 37.37 17.04 -12.10
C LEU A 38 37.89 18.48 -12.31
N ILE A 39 38.19 19.16 -11.22
CA ILE A 39 38.74 20.51 -11.20
C ILE A 39 40.18 20.41 -10.71
N GLU A 40 41.14 20.75 -11.56
CA GLU A 40 42.56 20.85 -11.19
C GLU A 40 42.88 22.31 -10.88
N PRO A 41 43.12 22.69 -9.62
CA PRO A 41 43.40 24.08 -9.34
C PRO A 41 44.82 24.47 -9.79
N ALA A 42 45.00 25.71 -10.24
CA ALA A 42 46.22 26.18 -10.85
C ALA A 42 47.38 26.17 -9.82
N PRO A 43 48.63 25.92 -10.26
CA PRO A 43 49.78 26.04 -9.38
C PRO A 43 49.89 27.45 -8.79
N LEU A 44 50.14 27.55 -7.49
CA LEU A 44 50.24 28.81 -6.77
C LEU A 44 51.70 29.13 -6.43
N ALA A 45 52.13 30.35 -6.73
CA ALA A 45 53.40 30.88 -6.26
C ALA A 45 53.29 31.28 -4.77
N PRO A 46 54.39 31.17 -3.98
CA PRO A 46 54.40 31.60 -2.59
C PRO A 46 53.93 33.07 -2.44
N GLY A 47 52.94 33.31 -1.57
CA GLY A 47 52.44 34.66 -1.25
C GLY A 47 51.40 35.27 -2.20
N HIS A 48 50.90 34.53 -3.22
CA HIS A 48 49.85 35.04 -4.12
C HIS A 48 48.46 34.44 -3.84
N SER A 49 47.45 35.30 -3.76
CA SER A 49 46.02 34.95 -3.74
C SER A 49 45.53 34.65 -5.17
N PRO A 50 44.87 33.51 -5.43
CA PRO A 50 44.37 33.18 -6.76
C PRO A 50 43.14 34.02 -7.14
N ALA A 51 43.38 35.23 -7.66
CA ALA A 51 42.35 35.98 -8.39
C ALA A 51 42.01 35.33 -9.74
N ALA A 52 42.91 34.50 -10.30
CA ALA A 52 42.83 34.04 -11.68
C ALA A 52 41.94 32.80 -11.95
N GLN A 53 41.45 32.09 -10.92
CA GLN A 53 40.63 30.88 -11.12
C GLN A 53 39.12 31.10 -11.07
N GLN A 54 38.68 32.33 -10.80
CA GLN A 54 37.30 32.68 -10.42
C GLN A 54 36.26 32.60 -11.55
N ALA A 55 36.65 32.29 -12.80
CA ALA A 55 35.80 32.48 -13.98
C ALA A 55 35.16 31.21 -14.59
N ARG A 56 35.40 29.99 -14.08
CA ARG A 56 35.24 28.76 -14.91
C ARG A 56 34.12 27.77 -14.53
N LEU A 57 33.23 28.05 -13.57
CA LEU A 57 32.10 27.16 -13.20
C LEU A 57 30.71 27.62 -13.70
N ARG A 58 30.65 28.31 -14.85
CA ARG A 58 29.44 28.97 -15.36
C ARG A 58 28.31 28.05 -15.87
N ALA A 59 28.48 26.73 -15.91
CA ALA A 59 27.54 25.85 -16.61
C ALA A 59 27.23 24.55 -15.83
N VAL A 60 26.37 24.65 -14.81
CA VAL A 60 25.48 23.52 -14.44
C VAL A 60 24.10 23.86 -14.98
N ALA A 61 24.00 23.90 -16.31
CA ALA A 61 22.81 24.31 -17.02
C ALA A 61 21.82 23.13 -17.18
N ASP A 62 21.47 22.41 -16.10
CA ASP A 62 20.29 21.52 -16.16
C ASP A 62 19.75 20.97 -14.82
N SER A 63 19.84 21.72 -13.72
CA SER A 63 19.02 21.42 -12.55
C SER A 63 17.88 22.43 -12.48
N ARG A 64 16.63 21.97 -12.43
CA ARG A 64 15.46 22.86 -12.45
C ARG A 64 15.40 23.81 -11.24
N ALA A 65 16.23 23.60 -10.21
CA ALA A 65 16.21 24.30 -8.91
C ALA A 65 17.43 25.19 -8.57
N TRP A 66 18.57 25.08 -9.27
CA TRP A 66 19.77 25.88 -8.96
C TRP A 66 20.27 26.70 -10.15
N VAL A 67 20.61 27.96 -9.89
CA VAL A 67 21.42 28.77 -10.79
C VAL A 67 22.75 29.04 -10.10
N ILE A 68 23.83 28.42 -10.58
CA ILE A 68 25.19 28.74 -10.11
C ILE A 68 25.57 30.10 -10.70
N GLU A 69 25.64 31.12 -9.86
CA GLU A 69 26.06 32.46 -10.26
C GLU A 69 27.53 32.62 -9.91
N THR A 70 28.41 32.44 -10.89
CA THR A 70 29.83 32.72 -10.67
C THR A 70 30.06 34.23 -10.77
N GLY A 71 30.25 34.88 -9.63
CA GLY A 71 30.85 36.19 -9.52
C GLY A 71 32.09 36.11 -8.61
N PRO A 72 33.12 36.96 -8.81
CA PRO A 72 34.21 37.05 -7.84
C PRO A 72 33.61 37.39 -6.48
N LEU A 73 33.76 36.51 -5.48
CA LEU A 73 33.63 36.96 -4.09
C LEU A 73 34.77 37.96 -3.87
N PRO A 74 34.53 39.18 -3.38
CA PRO A 74 35.61 40.04 -2.95
C PRO A 74 36.39 39.24 -1.91
N VAL A 75 37.63 38.86 -2.25
CA VAL A 75 38.58 38.40 -1.24
C VAL A 75 38.64 39.56 -0.25
N PRO A 76 38.30 39.38 1.04
CA PRO A 76 38.50 40.44 1.99
C PRO A 76 39.96 40.85 1.86
N SER A 77 40.21 42.09 1.46
CA SER A 77 41.53 42.67 1.62
C SER A 77 41.88 42.44 3.08
N SER A 78 43.10 41.98 3.33
CA SER A 78 43.64 41.77 4.66
C SER A 78 43.43 43.05 5.48
N ALA A 79 42.31 43.14 6.20
CA ALA A 79 42.15 44.11 7.25
C ALA A 79 43.13 43.65 8.32
N ALA A 80 44.18 44.46 8.52
CA ALA A 80 45.19 44.23 9.52
C ALA A 80 44.53 44.02 10.89
N SER A 81 44.34 42.75 11.29
CA SER A 81 44.03 42.43 12.67
C SER A 81 45.32 42.57 13.44
N ASN A 82 45.43 43.68 14.17
CA ASN A 82 46.53 44.00 15.06
C ASN A 82 46.41 43.16 16.36
N THR A 83 46.37 41.83 16.21
CA THR A 83 46.37 40.87 17.31
C THR A 83 47.46 39.85 17.00
N GLY A 84 48.48 39.77 17.85
CA GLY A 84 49.71 38.99 17.64
C GLY A 84 49.55 37.47 17.63
N ALA A 85 48.62 36.94 16.83
CA ALA A 85 48.51 35.53 16.49
C ALA A 85 49.10 35.29 15.08
N PRO A 86 49.83 34.19 14.84
CA PRO A 86 50.37 33.87 13.52
C PRO A 86 49.24 33.79 12.49
N GLN A 87 49.38 34.58 11.42
CA GLN A 87 48.44 34.62 10.30
C GLN A 87 48.51 33.28 9.55
N GLU A 88 47.47 32.44 9.64
CA GLU A 88 47.45 31.15 8.96
C GLU A 88 47.27 31.34 7.44
N ASP A 89 48.25 30.91 6.63
CA ASP A 89 48.24 30.97 5.16
C ASP A 89 47.21 30.00 4.54
N TRP A 90 45.94 30.40 4.45
CA TRP A 90 44.88 29.64 3.76
C TRP A 90 44.68 30.14 2.32
N HIS A 91 44.82 29.26 1.33
CA HIS A 91 44.56 29.57 -0.08
C HIS A 91 43.13 29.15 -0.47
N VAL A 92 42.41 30.02 -1.18
CA VAL A 92 41.09 29.69 -1.73
C VAL A 92 41.28 28.81 -2.97
N LEU A 93 40.82 27.56 -2.90
CA LEU A 93 40.84 26.65 -4.05
C LEU A 93 39.59 26.83 -4.92
N LEU A 94 38.47 27.15 -4.28
CA LEU A 94 37.16 27.19 -4.92
C LEU A 94 36.29 28.19 -4.17
N ALA A 95 35.66 29.10 -4.91
CA ALA A 95 34.73 30.07 -4.36
C ALA A 95 33.63 30.29 -5.39
N TRP A 96 32.38 30.13 -4.98
CA TRP A 96 31.25 30.40 -5.86
C TRP A 96 30.03 30.84 -5.07
N ARG A 97 29.10 31.46 -5.78
CA ARG A 97 27.78 31.81 -5.26
C ARG A 97 26.74 30.97 -5.99
N VAL A 98 25.78 30.44 -5.26
CA VAL A 98 24.66 29.70 -5.83
C VAL A 98 23.38 30.44 -5.48
N ARG A 99 22.60 30.80 -6.48
CA ARG A 99 21.25 31.33 -6.27
C ARG A 99 20.28 30.16 -6.21
N LEU A 100 19.53 30.06 -5.12
CA LEU A 100 18.40 29.14 -5.05
C LEU A 100 17.32 29.68 -6.00
N ARG A 101 16.82 28.85 -6.91
CA ARG A 101 15.73 29.27 -7.81
C ARG A 101 14.40 29.44 -7.06
N ALA A 102 14.30 28.84 -5.86
CA ALA A 102 13.27 29.16 -4.90
C ALA A 102 13.58 30.55 -4.31
N GLU A 103 12.76 31.54 -4.69
CA GLU A 103 12.82 32.89 -4.14
C GLU A 103 12.74 32.86 -2.61
N ALA A 104 13.27 33.88 -1.95
CA ALA A 104 13.38 33.99 -0.49
C ALA A 104 12.06 33.76 0.28
N ASP A 105 10.91 33.74 -0.41
CA ASP A 105 9.60 33.51 0.19
C ASP A 105 9.11 32.06 0.18
N ALA A 106 9.62 31.17 -0.68
CA ALA A 106 9.11 29.80 -0.82
C ALA A 106 9.33 28.97 0.45
N ARG A 107 10.35 29.31 1.25
CA ARG A 107 10.59 28.74 2.59
C ARG A 107 9.45 29.00 3.55
N HIS A 108 8.71 30.09 3.34
CA HIS A 108 7.61 30.48 4.21
C HIS A 108 6.32 29.78 3.84
N TYR A 109 6.22 29.00 2.76
CA TYR A 109 4.95 28.38 2.36
C TYR A 109 5.05 26.87 2.18
N ARG A 110 4.05 26.14 2.68
CA ARG A 110 3.93 24.68 2.53
C ARG A 110 2.60 24.32 1.88
N LEU A 111 2.61 23.38 0.94
CA LEU A 111 1.38 22.86 0.32
C LEU A 111 0.49 22.18 1.37
N LEU A 112 -0.80 22.46 1.30
CA LEU A 112 -1.83 21.81 2.09
C LEU A 112 -2.14 20.41 1.52
N SER A 113 -2.73 19.54 2.35
CA SER A 113 -3.17 18.19 1.97
C SER A 113 -4.70 18.12 1.84
N HIS A 114 -5.23 17.45 0.82
CA HIS A 114 -6.67 17.43 0.58
C HIS A 114 -7.43 16.60 1.63
N ARG A 115 -8.63 17.06 1.99
CA ARG A 115 -9.59 16.39 2.87
C ARG A 115 -10.93 16.32 2.15
N ASN A 116 -11.53 15.13 2.14
CA ASN A 116 -12.82 14.86 1.50
C ASN A 116 -14.04 15.32 2.31
N ASP A 117 -13.83 15.82 3.53
CA ASP A 117 -14.92 16.36 4.34
C ASP A 117 -15.49 17.63 3.70
N VAL A 118 -16.81 17.75 3.65
CA VAL A 118 -17.46 18.95 3.12
C VAL A 118 -17.60 19.99 4.22
N TRP A 119 -17.04 21.18 3.99
CA TRP A 119 -17.22 22.36 4.83
C TRP A 119 -17.53 23.58 3.99
N TYR A 120 -18.52 24.38 4.40
CA TYR A 120 -19.01 25.53 3.64
C TYR A 120 -19.20 25.24 2.13
N GLY A 121 -19.85 24.10 1.83
CA GLY A 121 -20.25 23.73 0.46
C GLY A 121 -19.15 23.11 -0.42
N SER A 122 -17.95 22.85 0.09
CA SER A 122 -16.90 22.14 -0.68
C SER A 122 -15.97 21.31 0.21
N THR A 123 -15.31 20.31 -0.39
CA THR A 123 -14.11 19.70 0.20
C THR A 123 -13.00 20.73 0.32
N TYR A 124 -11.98 20.48 1.13
CA TYR A 124 -10.94 21.49 1.38
C TYR A 124 -9.55 20.90 1.50
N TRP A 125 -8.54 21.73 1.23
CA TRP A 125 -7.15 21.45 1.53
C TRP A 125 -6.86 21.90 2.96
N ALA A 126 -6.16 21.09 3.74
CA ALA A 126 -5.99 21.28 5.19
C ALA A 126 -4.51 21.24 5.62
N GLY A 127 -4.21 22.07 6.61
CA GLY A 127 -2.95 22.14 7.36
C GLY A 127 -3.07 21.55 8.77
N PRO A 128 -2.02 21.64 9.59
CA PRO A 128 -1.90 20.96 10.87
C PRO A 128 -2.71 21.61 12.02
N ASP A 129 -3.11 22.87 11.89
CA ASP A 129 -3.63 23.69 13.00
C ASP A 129 -4.87 24.51 12.61
N TRP A 130 -5.84 23.86 11.95
CA TRP A 130 -7.11 24.42 11.44
C TRP A 130 -7.04 25.22 10.14
N THR A 131 -5.85 25.39 9.57
CA THR A 131 -5.68 26.04 8.26
C THR A 131 -6.38 25.27 7.17
N ARG A 132 -7.29 25.91 6.45
CA ARG A 132 -8.09 25.27 5.41
C ARG A 132 -8.32 26.19 4.23
N VAL A 133 -8.32 25.63 3.02
CA VAL A 133 -8.70 26.32 1.79
C VAL A 133 -9.68 25.45 1.00
N GLY A 134 -10.95 25.86 0.97
CA GLY A 134 -12.01 25.22 0.19
C GLY A 134 -12.15 25.81 -1.20
N LYS A 135 -13.27 25.58 -1.89
CA LYS A 135 -13.46 26.04 -3.28
C LYS A 135 -13.39 27.55 -3.42
N ASP A 136 -14.18 28.28 -2.65
CA ASP A 136 -14.35 29.75 -2.66
C ASP A 136 -14.22 30.37 -1.26
N TRP A 137 -13.57 29.67 -0.33
CA TRP A 137 -13.39 30.11 1.06
C TRP A 137 -12.08 29.62 1.67
N HIS A 138 -11.63 30.33 2.71
CA HIS A 138 -10.40 30.08 3.45
C HIS A 138 -10.68 30.14 4.97
N HIS A 139 -9.89 29.44 5.77
CA HIS A 139 -9.88 29.57 7.23
C HIS A 139 -8.43 29.57 7.72
N PRO A 140 -7.96 30.62 8.42
CA PRO A 140 -6.61 30.65 8.97
C PRO A 140 -6.43 29.63 10.11
N GLY A 141 -5.23 29.09 10.28
CA GLY A 141 -4.88 28.29 11.45
C GLY A 141 -4.40 29.12 12.62
N GLU A 142 -4.16 28.45 13.74
CA GLU A 142 -3.73 29.09 14.99
C GLU A 142 -2.33 29.73 14.85
N LYS A 143 -1.46 29.14 14.05
CA LYS A 143 -0.09 29.58 13.78
C LYS A 143 0.19 29.70 12.28
N THR A 144 -0.62 29.08 11.41
CA THR A 144 -0.37 29.07 9.98
C THR A 144 -1.47 29.81 9.19
N PRO A 145 -1.16 30.94 8.54
CA PRO A 145 -2.08 31.62 7.64
C PRO A 145 -2.51 30.74 6.46
N ALA A 146 -3.76 30.88 6.03
CA ALA A 146 -4.28 30.16 4.87
C ALA A 146 -3.94 30.92 3.58
N VAL A 147 -3.43 30.20 2.58
CA VAL A 147 -2.91 30.82 1.36
C VAL A 147 -3.45 30.11 0.13
N ARG A 148 -3.95 30.90 -0.82
CA ARG A 148 -4.18 30.45 -2.20
C ARG A 148 -3.17 31.14 -3.11
N ARG A 149 -2.45 30.37 -3.92
CA ARG A 149 -1.41 30.88 -4.84
C ARG A 149 -1.85 30.70 -6.29
N PHE A 150 -1.59 31.69 -7.12
CA PHE A 150 -1.70 31.61 -8.58
C PHE A 150 -0.31 31.77 -9.23
N ASP A 151 0.01 30.85 -10.12
CA ASP A 151 1.24 30.83 -10.92
C ASP A 151 1.00 31.58 -12.23
N VAL A 152 1.68 32.72 -12.42
CA VAL A 152 1.52 33.54 -13.62
C VAL A 152 2.05 32.78 -14.86
N PRO A 153 1.20 32.44 -15.85
CA PRO A 153 1.60 31.57 -16.95
C PRO A 153 2.38 32.30 -18.06
N ARG A 154 2.23 33.63 -18.15
CA ARG A 154 2.86 34.49 -19.17
C ARG A 154 2.98 35.94 -18.70
N ASP A 155 3.87 36.68 -19.34
CA ASP A 155 4.01 38.12 -19.14
C ASP A 155 2.73 38.85 -19.56
N GLY A 156 2.42 39.94 -18.87
CA GLY A 156 1.30 40.82 -19.21
C GLY A 156 0.83 41.65 -18.04
N ARG A 157 -0.18 42.47 -18.29
CA ARG A 157 -0.82 43.29 -17.27
C ARG A 157 -2.13 42.65 -16.84
N VAL A 158 -2.31 42.46 -15.54
CA VAL A 158 -3.47 41.77 -14.97
C VAL A 158 -4.20 42.66 -13.97
N THR A 159 -5.52 42.56 -13.97
CA THR A 159 -6.39 43.11 -12.95
C THR A 159 -6.87 41.99 -12.05
N ILE A 160 -6.66 42.15 -10.75
CA ILE A 160 -7.12 41.22 -9.72
C ILE A 160 -8.45 41.74 -9.16
N ALA A 161 -9.44 40.84 -9.08
CA ALA A 161 -10.75 41.06 -8.51
C ALA A 161 -11.16 39.86 -7.63
N GLY A 162 -12.30 39.95 -6.95
CA GLY A 162 -12.86 38.92 -6.10
C GLY A 162 -13.07 39.43 -4.67
N ARG A 163 -14.31 39.82 -4.36
CA ARG A 163 -14.73 40.29 -3.03
C ARG A 163 -14.37 39.29 -1.94
N VAL A 164 -13.76 39.79 -0.88
CA VAL A 164 -13.45 39.03 0.33
C VAL A 164 -14.34 39.48 1.48
N ALA A 165 -15.05 38.55 2.11
CA ALA A 165 -16.01 38.80 3.19
C ALA A 165 -16.01 37.65 4.21
N LYS A 166 -16.46 37.89 5.45
CA LYS A 166 -16.65 36.81 6.42
C LYS A 166 -17.77 35.88 5.93
N TYR A 167 -17.51 34.57 5.93
CA TYR A 167 -18.52 33.56 5.62
C TYR A 167 -19.30 33.16 6.89
N HIS A 168 -18.64 33.14 8.04
CA HIS A 168 -19.31 33.01 9.34
C HIS A 168 -19.61 34.39 9.93
N LEU A 169 -20.89 34.71 10.11
CA LEU A 169 -21.37 36.06 10.49
C LEU A 169 -21.59 36.26 12.01
N ALA A 170 -20.75 35.64 12.85
CA ALA A 170 -20.89 35.82 14.30
C ALA A 170 -20.40 37.22 14.71
N PRO A 171 -21.21 38.06 15.40
CA PRO A 171 -20.88 39.47 15.66
C PRO A 171 -19.84 39.67 16.77
N ASN A 172 -19.53 38.64 17.57
CA ASN A 172 -18.62 38.73 18.73
C ASN A 172 -17.22 38.16 18.47
N THR A 173 -16.75 38.16 17.21
CA THR A 173 -15.38 37.73 16.88
C THR A 173 -14.55 38.89 16.36
N ASP A 174 -13.22 38.74 16.38
CA ASP A 174 -12.27 39.77 15.97
C ASP A 174 -12.06 39.82 14.45
N GLY A 175 -12.34 38.72 13.75
CA GLY A 175 -12.27 38.63 12.29
C GLY A 175 -10.84 38.43 11.77
N VAL A 176 -10.61 38.75 10.50
CA VAL A 176 -9.39 38.35 9.77
C VAL A 176 -8.65 39.53 9.18
N ARG A 177 -7.34 39.37 8.98
CA ARG A 177 -6.53 40.19 8.08
C ARG A 177 -6.36 39.47 6.76
N VAL A 178 -6.55 40.18 5.66
CA VAL A 178 -6.48 39.63 4.31
C VAL A 178 -5.48 40.41 3.48
N THR A 179 -4.66 39.71 2.71
CA THR A 179 -3.54 40.29 1.98
C THR A 179 -3.42 39.69 0.58
N ILE A 180 -3.09 40.51 -0.41
CA ILE A 180 -2.60 40.05 -1.71
C ILE A 180 -1.11 40.39 -1.81
N ARG A 181 -0.31 39.37 -2.11
CA ARG A 181 1.13 39.50 -2.33
C ARG A 181 1.48 39.16 -3.77
N HIS A 182 2.36 39.96 -4.37
CA HIS A 182 3.03 39.67 -5.64
C HIS A 182 4.48 39.30 -5.32
N ASN A 183 4.80 38.02 -5.50
CA ASN A 183 6.00 37.41 -4.95
C ASN A 183 6.10 37.71 -3.43
N SER A 184 7.21 38.28 -2.97
CA SER A 184 7.40 38.66 -1.57
C SER A 184 6.79 40.02 -1.20
N ARG A 185 6.31 40.81 -2.17
CA ARG A 185 5.80 42.17 -1.94
C ARG A 185 4.31 42.14 -1.64
N GLU A 186 3.92 42.71 -0.52
CA GLU A 186 2.51 43.04 -0.26
C GLU A 186 2.06 44.17 -1.19
N VAL A 187 1.01 43.90 -1.98
CA VAL A 187 0.46 44.85 -2.97
C VAL A 187 -0.93 45.34 -2.58
N TRP A 188 -1.62 44.64 -1.68
CA TRP A 188 -2.90 45.05 -1.13
C TRP A 188 -3.17 44.35 0.21
N GLN A 189 -3.83 45.04 1.14
CA GLN A 189 -4.27 44.46 2.42
C GLN A 189 -5.57 45.12 2.90
N ALA A 190 -6.32 44.39 3.71
CA ALA A 190 -7.46 44.89 4.47
C ALA A 190 -7.67 44.08 5.77
N GLU A 191 -8.47 44.62 6.70
CA GLU A 191 -8.97 43.87 7.86
C GLU A 191 -10.50 43.80 7.78
N LEU A 192 -11.06 42.64 8.10
CA LEU A 192 -12.50 42.39 8.19
C LEU A 192 -12.86 42.14 9.66
N ALA A 193 -13.88 42.84 10.16
CA ALA A 193 -14.40 42.60 11.51
C ALA A 193 -15.18 41.27 11.59
N GLY A 194 -15.34 40.72 12.79
CA GLY A 194 -16.28 39.61 13.01
C GLY A 194 -17.70 40.01 12.60
N GLY A 195 -18.37 39.16 11.84
CA GLY A 195 -19.70 39.45 11.31
C GLY A 195 -19.75 40.25 10.00
N ASP A 196 -18.61 40.67 9.42
CA ASP A 196 -18.58 41.46 8.19
C ASP A 196 -18.90 40.62 6.93
N GLY A 197 -20.19 40.49 6.62
CA GLY A 197 -20.67 39.83 5.41
C GLY A 197 -20.68 40.70 4.15
N GLN A 198 -20.38 42.02 4.26
CA GLN A 198 -20.33 42.93 3.12
C GLN A 198 -18.98 42.85 2.41
N GLY A 199 -17.92 42.73 3.21
CA GLY A 199 -16.56 42.52 2.72
C GLY A 199 -15.99 43.68 1.92
N VAL A 200 -14.81 43.46 1.35
CA VAL A 200 -14.06 44.43 0.56
C VAL A 200 -13.65 43.85 -0.80
N GLU A 201 -13.57 44.70 -1.82
CA GLU A 201 -13.19 44.31 -3.18
C GLU A 201 -11.76 44.77 -3.45
N PRO A 202 -10.79 43.86 -3.67
CA PRO A 202 -9.49 44.25 -4.20
C PRO A 202 -9.67 44.61 -5.68
N GLN A 203 -9.40 45.87 -6.06
CA GLN A 203 -9.32 46.29 -7.46
C GLN A 203 -7.93 46.85 -7.73
N ILE A 204 -6.97 45.95 -7.94
CA ILE A 204 -5.58 46.30 -8.22
C ILE A 204 -5.16 45.80 -9.59
N THR A 205 -4.39 46.62 -10.31
CA THR A 205 -3.78 46.26 -11.59
C THR A 205 -2.27 46.15 -11.38
N LEU A 206 -1.67 45.06 -11.86
CA LEU A 206 -0.26 44.74 -11.69
C LEU A 206 0.33 44.32 -13.04
N ASP A 207 1.57 44.73 -13.30
CA ASP A 207 2.40 44.14 -14.33
C ASP A 207 3.02 42.85 -13.79
N VAL A 208 2.78 41.73 -14.48
CA VAL A 208 3.27 40.41 -14.07
C VAL A 208 4.14 39.78 -15.16
N ARG A 209 5.09 38.95 -14.74
CA ARG A 209 5.95 38.16 -15.60
C ARG A 209 5.66 36.68 -15.42
N LYS A 210 5.87 35.90 -16.48
CA LYS A 210 5.80 34.44 -16.45
C LYS A 210 6.65 33.90 -15.30
N GLY A 211 6.02 33.13 -14.42
CA GLY A 211 6.65 32.55 -13.24
C GLY A 211 6.40 33.31 -11.95
N ASP A 212 5.93 34.56 -12.00
CA ASP A 212 5.50 35.30 -10.81
C ASP A 212 4.40 34.54 -10.05
N ARG A 213 4.30 34.82 -8.75
CA ARG A 213 3.32 34.24 -7.84
C ARG A 213 2.41 35.33 -7.28
N LEU A 214 1.11 35.16 -7.42
CA LEU A 214 0.12 35.97 -6.72
C LEU A 214 -0.44 35.15 -5.57
N ARG A 215 -0.30 35.63 -4.33
CA ARG A 215 -0.78 34.93 -3.12
C ARG A 215 -1.90 35.71 -2.45
N PHE A 216 -3.00 35.03 -2.18
CA PHE A 216 -4.17 35.50 -1.48
C PHE A 216 -4.15 34.88 -0.08
N VAL A 217 -3.83 35.69 0.91
CA VAL A 217 -3.51 35.25 2.27
C VAL A 217 -4.62 35.68 3.22
N VAL A 218 -5.15 34.74 4.00
CA VAL A 218 -6.05 35.00 5.12
C VAL A 218 -5.32 34.66 6.42
N HIS A 219 -5.13 35.66 7.26
CA HIS A 219 -4.47 35.56 8.55
C HIS A 219 -5.45 35.89 9.68
N LYS A 220 -5.36 35.17 10.79
CA LYS A 220 -6.11 35.48 12.01
C LYS A 220 -5.72 36.85 12.57
N ARG A 221 -6.57 37.50 13.35
CA ARG A 221 -6.14 38.67 14.13
C ARG A 221 -5.56 38.24 15.46
N ARG A 222 -6.39 37.96 16.46
CA ARG A 222 -5.99 37.48 17.79
C ARG A 222 -6.30 35.98 17.97
N GLN A 223 -7.45 35.53 17.50
CA GLN A 223 -7.93 34.13 17.59
C GLN A 223 -8.43 33.65 16.23
N ILE A 224 -8.81 32.37 16.10
CA ILE A 224 -9.32 31.78 14.84
C ILE A 224 -10.82 31.45 14.86
N TYR A 225 -11.54 31.73 15.95
CA TYR A 225 -12.92 31.29 16.08
C TYR A 225 -13.84 32.04 15.12
N CYS A 226 -14.64 31.27 14.37
CA CYS A 226 -15.56 31.77 13.33
C CYS A 226 -14.86 32.58 12.22
N ASP A 227 -13.60 32.26 11.89
CA ASP A 227 -12.82 33.02 10.90
C ASP A 227 -12.93 32.52 9.46
N THR A 228 -13.83 31.59 9.17
CA THR A 228 -14.13 31.20 7.78
C THR A 228 -14.48 32.44 6.95
N THR A 229 -13.74 32.65 5.88
CA THR A 229 -13.76 33.85 5.05
C THR A 229 -13.98 33.42 3.61
N ARG A 230 -15.01 33.99 2.96
CA ARG A 230 -15.32 33.74 1.57
C ARG A 230 -14.40 34.62 0.72
N TRP A 231 -13.64 34.01 -0.18
CA TRP A 231 -12.76 34.70 -1.12
C TRP A 231 -12.55 33.86 -2.38
N ASP A 232 -13.15 34.29 -3.49
CA ASP A 232 -12.99 33.68 -4.81
C ASP A 232 -12.25 34.66 -5.75
N PRO A 233 -10.91 34.69 -5.70
CA PRO A 233 -10.15 35.63 -6.50
C PRO A 233 -10.20 35.31 -8.00
N VAL A 234 -10.17 36.37 -8.80
CA VAL A 234 -10.17 36.35 -10.25
C VAL A 234 -8.98 37.15 -10.76
N VAL A 235 -8.16 36.55 -11.62
CA VAL A 235 -7.04 37.22 -12.29
C VAL A 235 -7.38 37.37 -13.77
N ARG A 236 -7.45 38.61 -14.26
CA ARG A 236 -7.84 38.92 -15.64
C ARG A 236 -6.74 39.68 -16.36
N TYR A 237 -6.26 39.16 -17.48
CA TYR A 237 -5.34 39.86 -18.38
C TYR A 237 -6.07 40.95 -19.19
N GLU A 238 -5.35 41.99 -19.60
CA GLU A 238 -5.89 43.07 -20.44
C GLU A 238 -6.44 42.59 -21.79
N ASP A 239 -5.94 41.46 -22.31
CA ASP A 239 -6.45 40.81 -23.53
C ASP A 239 -7.75 40.00 -23.32
N GLY A 240 -8.26 39.95 -22.09
CA GLY A 240 -9.52 39.31 -21.73
C GLY A 240 -9.39 37.89 -21.15
N GLU A 241 -8.22 37.25 -21.20
CA GLU A 241 -8.01 35.94 -20.58
C GLU A 241 -8.24 36.02 -19.06
N THR A 242 -9.07 35.14 -18.51
CA THR A 242 -9.50 35.22 -17.11
C THR A 242 -9.34 33.87 -16.40
N PHE A 243 -8.72 33.89 -15.22
CA PHE A 243 -8.51 32.72 -14.36
C PHE A 243 -9.35 32.84 -13.09
N PHE A 244 -10.24 31.86 -12.88
CA PHE A 244 -11.13 31.79 -11.72
C PHE A 244 -10.63 30.75 -10.72
N ALA A 245 -10.41 31.18 -9.47
CA ALA A 245 -9.93 30.32 -8.41
C ALA A 245 -10.88 29.15 -8.09
N SER A 246 -12.20 29.39 -8.04
CA SER A 246 -13.19 28.34 -7.75
C SER A 246 -13.41 27.36 -8.90
N ALA A 247 -13.35 27.80 -10.16
CA ALA A 247 -13.48 26.93 -11.33
C ALA A 247 -12.27 26.01 -11.49
N ALA A 248 -11.09 26.49 -11.11
CA ALA A 248 -9.86 25.72 -11.10
C ALA A 248 -9.70 24.85 -9.84
N PHE A 249 -10.65 24.87 -8.90
CA PHE A 249 -10.53 24.11 -7.65
C PHE A 249 -10.52 22.60 -7.88
N SER A 250 -9.38 21.98 -7.64
CA SER A 250 -9.20 20.53 -7.76
C SER A 250 -9.23 19.85 -6.40
N THR A 251 -9.84 18.67 -6.36
CA THR A 251 -9.87 17.78 -5.19
C THR A 251 -8.86 16.64 -5.29
N THR A 252 -8.14 16.55 -6.41
CA THR A 252 -7.28 15.39 -6.72
C THR A 252 -5.82 15.78 -6.94
N GLU A 253 -5.54 17.02 -7.33
CA GLU A 253 -4.19 17.50 -7.61
C GLU A 253 -4.02 19.00 -7.27
N GLN A 254 -2.78 19.39 -6.97
CA GLN A 254 -2.37 20.78 -6.81
C GLN A 254 -1.97 21.36 -8.18
N GLY A 255 -2.19 22.66 -8.41
CA GLY A 255 -1.72 23.36 -9.61
C GLY A 255 -2.66 23.36 -10.81
N HIS A 256 -3.83 22.73 -10.69
CA HIS A 256 -4.85 22.77 -11.74
C HIS A 256 -5.25 24.21 -12.07
N GLY A 257 -5.24 24.56 -13.36
CA GLY A 257 -5.49 25.93 -13.83
C GLY A 257 -4.50 26.99 -13.31
N GLY A 258 -3.32 26.58 -12.82
CA GLY A 258 -2.31 27.47 -12.24
C GLY A 258 -2.51 27.78 -10.76
N TRP A 259 -3.48 27.15 -10.08
CA TRP A 259 -3.83 27.44 -8.69
C TRP A 259 -3.31 26.39 -7.70
N PHE A 260 -2.74 26.85 -6.59
CA PHE A 260 -2.19 26.02 -5.52
C PHE A 260 -2.74 26.45 -4.15
N TYR A 261 -2.74 25.52 -3.20
CA TYR A 261 -3.25 25.69 -1.84
C TYR A 261 -2.11 25.48 -0.84
N GLU A 262 -1.78 26.53 -0.12
CA GLU A 262 -0.61 26.64 0.74
C GLU A 262 -1.00 27.13 2.14
N MET A 263 -0.06 27.01 3.07
CA MET A 263 -0.08 27.70 4.36
C MET A 263 1.24 28.42 4.57
N GLU A 264 1.21 29.55 5.28
CA GLU A 264 2.44 30.26 5.67
C GLU A 264 3.02 29.66 6.97
N THR A 265 4.36 29.56 7.06
CA THR A 265 5.12 28.95 8.16
C THR A 265 5.88 30.05 8.92
N GLY A 266 5.98 29.91 10.25
CA GLY A 266 6.54 30.94 11.13
C GLY A 266 8.07 31.04 11.10
N ASP A 267 8.58 32.20 11.53
CA ASP A 267 10.02 32.46 11.67
C ASP A 267 10.66 31.49 12.67
N GLY A 268 11.63 30.69 12.21
CA GLY A 268 12.33 29.67 13.00
C GLY A 268 12.15 28.23 12.52
N ASP A 269 11.26 27.99 11.55
CA ASP A 269 11.20 26.69 10.87
C ASP A 269 12.42 26.49 9.96
N THR A 270 13.04 25.31 10.03
CA THR A 270 14.17 24.93 9.14
C THR A 270 13.71 24.24 7.87
N TRP A 271 12.39 24.09 7.70
CA TRP A 271 11.75 23.62 6.49
C TRP A 271 12.09 24.52 5.29
N GLY A 272 12.41 23.90 4.14
CA GLY A 272 12.76 24.65 2.93
C GLY A 272 14.13 25.35 2.97
N LEU A 273 14.99 25.05 3.95
CA LEU A 273 16.39 25.47 3.93
C LEU A 273 17.26 24.45 3.18
N PRO A 274 18.26 24.90 2.39
CA PRO A 274 19.31 24.02 1.90
C PRO A 274 20.01 23.32 3.06
N ARG A 275 20.50 22.10 2.81
CA ARG A 275 21.14 21.28 3.85
C ARG A 275 22.53 20.91 3.42
N LEU A 276 23.51 21.17 4.30
CA LEU A 276 24.86 20.64 4.15
C LEU A 276 24.99 19.35 4.94
N TRP A 277 25.32 18.29 4.23
CA TRP A 277 25.69 17.00 4.77
C TRP A 277 27.20 16.84 4.70
N ALA A 278 27.81 16.51 5.83
CA ALA A 278 29.24 16.25 5.96
C ALA A 278 29.47 14.89 6.62
N VAL A 279 30.59 14.26 6.29
CA VAL A 279 31.02 12.99 6.89
C VAL A 279 32.11 13.27 7.92
N ASN A 280 31.86 12.97 9.19
CA ASN A 280 32.85 13.11 10.25
C ASN A 280 34.00 12.11 10.09
N LYS A 281 35.15 12.35 10.73
CA LYS A 281 36.32 11.44 10.71
C LYS A 281 36.04 10.03 11.24
N ASP A 282 34.94 9.85 11.95
CA ASP A 282 34.44 8.58 12.47
C ASP A 282 33.34 7.94 11.58
N LEU A 283 33.18 8.48 10.36
CA LEU A 283 32.17 8.13 9.36
C LEU A 283 30.72 8.40 9.76
N THR A 284 30.47 9.15 10.83
CA THR A 284 29.11 9.57 11.16
C THR A 284 28.64 10.70 10.26
N LEU A 285 27.37 10.63 9.84
CA LEU A 285 26.73 11.67 9.05
C LEU A 285 26.37 12.86 9.94
N CYS A 286 26.75 14.06 9.50
CA CYS A 286 26.36 15.31 10.11
C CYS A 286 25.50 16.11 9.13
N GLU A 287 24.38 16.60 9.62
CA GLU A 287 23.43 17.41 8.87
C GLU A 287 23.38 18.80 9.51
N SER A 288 23.50 19.82 8.67
CA SER A 288 23.44 21.22 9.07
C SER A 288 22.48 21.98 8.13
N PRO A 289 21.30 22.41 8.62
CA PRO A 289 20.46 23.33 7.85
C PRO A 289 21.18 24.67 7.71
N LEU A 290 21.06 25.30 6.54
CA LEU A 290 21.69 26.58 6.23
C LEU A 290 20.67 27.71 6.42
N ALA A 291 20.58 28.24 7.65
CA ALA A 291 19.72 29.38 7.95
C ALA A 291 20.32 30.69 7.44
N GLU A 292 19.47 31.67 7.15
CA GLU A 292 19.89 32.98 6.64
C GLU A 292 20.82 33.67 7.65
N GLY A 293 21.91 34.26 7.15
CA GLY A 293 22.96 34.88 7.97
C GLY A 293 23.89 33.87 8.68
N GLN A 294 23.59 32.57 8.63
CA GLN A 294 24.42 31.54 9.25
C GLN A 294 25.56 31.11 8.32
N THR A 295 26.74 30.87 8.91
CA THR A 295 27.87 30.23 8.23
C THR A 295 28.14 28.87 8.86
N ILE A 296 28.10 27.82 8.05
CA ILE A 296 28.52 26.46 8.44
C ILE A 296 29.95 26.23 7.95
N VAL A 297 30.79 25.66 8.79
CA VAL A 297 32.20 25.37 8.49
C VAL A 297 32.48 23.89 8.69
N CYS A 298 33.09 23.25 7.69
CA CYS A 298 33.65 21.91 7.75
C CYS A 298 35.16 21.98 7.48
N ASP A 299 35.96 21.21 8.21
CA ASP A 299 37.42 21.21 8.08
C ASP A 299 38.04 19.82 8.25
N ASP A 300 39.34 19.73 7.97
CA ASP A 300 40.14 18.52 8.02
C ASP A 300 40.29 17.92 9.42
N ARG A 301 40.07 18.70 10.49
CA ARG A 301 40.19 18.24 11.87
C ARG A 301 39.06 17.29 12.24
N SER A 302 37.85 17.62 11.79
CA SER A 302 36.63 16.91 12.23
C SER A 302 35.96 16.10 11.12
N HIS A 303 36.24 16.41 9.85
CA HIS A 303 35.51 15.84 8.70
C HIS A 303 36.42 15.17 7.67
N TRP A 304 35.86 14.20 6.96
CA TRP A 304 36.36 13.81 5.65
C TRP A 304 35.94 14.86 4.62
N PRO A 305 36.76 15.08 3.58
CA PRO A 305 36.42 15.96 2.46
C PRO A 305 35.37 15.30 1.54
N LEU A 306 34.21 14.95 2.11
CA LEU A 306 33.03 14.41 1.46
C LEU A 306 31.84 15.25 1.93
N LEU A 307 31.34 16.09 1.03
CA LEU A 307 30.28 17.06 1.34
C LEU A 307 29.15 16.91 0.33
N VAL A 308 27.92 16.96 0.80
CA VAL A 308 26.72 16.99 -0.05
C VAL A 308 25.87 18.18 0.34
N LEU A 309 25.68 19.10 -0.60
CA LEU A 309 24.78 20.23 -0.44
C LEU A 309 23.47 19.90 -1.17
N ALA A 310 22.40 19.71 -0.39
CA ALA A 310 21.07 19.48 -0.90
C ALA A 310 20.27 20.78 -0.99
N ASP A 311 19.35 20.85 -1.94
CA ASP A 311 18.40 21.96 -2.04
C ASP A 311 17.38 21.94 -0.90
N ALA A 312 16.58 23.00 -0.86
CA ALA A 312 15.49 23.18 0.09
C ALA A 312 14.48 22.01 0.13
N LEU A 313 14.32 21.29 -0.98
CA LEU A 313 13.33 20.23 -1.14
C LEU A 313 13.95 18.82 -1.04
N ASP A 314 15.26 18.73 -0.90
CA ASP A 314 16.04 17.50 -1.00
C ASP A 314 15.75 16.69 -2.28
N GLN A 315 15.67 17.38 -3.43
CA GLN A 315 15.38 16.77 -4.73
C GLN A 315 16.52 16.92 -5.74
N SER A 316 17.50 17.75 -5.42
CA SER A 316 18.73 17.92 -6.18
C SER A 316 19.79 18.58 -5.34
N GLY A 317 21.03 18.57 -5.83
CA GLY A 317 22.11 19.24 -5.15
C GLY A 317 23.45 19.07 -5.83
N VAL A 318 24.50 19.40 -5.07
CA VAL A 318 25.89 19.26 -5.47
C VAL A 318 26.66 18.51 -4.41
N ALA A 319 27.37 17.48 -4.81
CA ALA A 319 28.28 16.72 -3.97
C ALA A 319 29.73 17.06 -4.34
N LEU A 320 30.63 17.08 -3.35
CA LEU A 320 32.03 17.44 -3.50
C LEU A 320 32.94 16.46 -2.77
N ALA A 321 34.04 16.08 -3.43
CA ALA A 321 35.10 15.28 -2.83
C ALA A 321 36.49 15.83 -3.20
N MET A 322 37.47 15.67 -2.31
CA MET A 322 38.88 15.96 -2.63
C MET A 322 39.83 15.01 -1.87
N PRO A 323 41.06 14.76 -2.36
CA PRO A 323 42.05 13.96 -1.64
C PRO A 323 42.39 14.56 -0.26
N PRO A 324 42.60 13.75 0.80
CA PRO A 324 42.89 14.24 2.14
C PRO A 324 44.35 14.65 2.36
N ALA A 325 45.08 14.99 1.28
CA ALA A 325 46.53 15.19 1.29
C ALA A 325 46.99 16.52 1.92
N VAL A 326 46.07 17.47 2.10
CA VAL A 326 46.35 18.80 2.65
C VAL A 326 45.26 19.21 3.65
N PRO A 327 45.58 20.06 4.64
CA PRO A 327 44.55 20.66 5.48
C PRO A 327 43.59 21.50 4.62
N TRP A 328 42.28 21.36 4.87
CA TRP A 328 41.22 21.96 4.07
C TRP A 328 40.12 22.53 4.95
N ARG A 329 39.41 23.54 4.44
CA ARG A 329 38.30 24.20 5.12
C ARG A 329 37.24 24.62 4.12
N PHE A 330 36.04 24.08 4.27
CA PHE A 330 34.85 24.47 3.53
C PHE A 330 33.97 25.36 4.40
N SER A 331 33.46 26.46 3.83
CA SER A 331 32.46 27.31 4.46
C SER A 331 31.28 27.52 3.52
N ALA A 332 30.07 27.36 4.06
CA ALA A 332 28.81 27.67 3.40
C ALA A 332 28.09 28.77 4.18
N HIS A 333 27.88 29.93 3.55
CA HIS A 333 27.16 31.06 4.14
C HIS A 333 25.89 31.32 3.34
N PHE A 334 24.73 31.32 4.00
CA PHE A 334 23.47 31.64 3.33
C PHE A 334 23.15 33.12 3.52
N ALA A 335 23.36 33.90 2.47
CA ALA A 335 23.21 35.35 2.49
C ALA A 335 21.74 35.79 2.44
N PRO A 336 21.39 36.95 3.02
CA PRO A 336 20.01 37.48 3.08
C PRO A 336 19.24 37.68 1.77
N GLN A 337 19.92 37.54 0.64
CA GLN A 337 19.36 37.76 -0.71
C GLN A 337 19.04 36.43 -1.43
N GLY A 338 19.00 35.31 -0.71
CA GLY A 338 18.72 33.98 -1.29
C GLY A 338 19.91 33.36 -2.01
N HIS A 339 21.12 33.84 -1.72
CA HIS A 339 22.37 33.33 -2.27
C HIS A 339 23.12 32.49 -1.25
N LEU A 340 23.65 31.37 -1.69
CA LEU A 340 24.56 30.56 -0.91
C LEU A 340 26.00 30.82 -1.38
N GLU A 341 26.82 31.36 -0.50
CA GLU A 341 28.25 31.60 -0.73
C GLU A 341 29.05 30.41 -0.22
N LEU A 342 29.70 29.70 -1.14
CA LEU A 342 30.51 28.53 -0.82
C LEU A 342 31.98 28.83 -1.07
N THR A 343 32.83 28.50 -0.11
CA THR A 343 34.28 28.67 -0.22
C THR A 343 35.00 27.42 0.30
N LEU A 344 35.86 26.83 -0.53
CA LEU A 344 36.81 25.78 -0.16
C LEU A 344 38.22 26.37 -0.14
N ARG A 345 38.90 26.22 0.99
CA ARG A 345 40.27 26.66 1.22
C ARG A 345 41.16 25.47 1.55
N ALA A 346 42.43 25.55 1.23
CA ALA A 346 43.45 24.61 1.68
C ALA A 346 44.78 25.33 1.94
N ARG A 347 45.68 24.69 2.68
CA ARG A 347 47.04 25.20 2.91
C ARG A 347 48.09 24.15 2.61
N GLN A 348 49.28 24.58 2.20
CA GLN A 348 50.40 23.68 2.00
C GLN A 348 50.78 23.05 3.35
N SER A 349 50.92 21.71 3.37
CA SER A 349 51.38 21.00 4.56
C SER A 349 52.87 21.27 4.76
N CYS A 350 53.23 22.10 5.74
CA CYS A 350 54.62 22.20 6.19
C CYS A 350 54.92 20.96 7.04
N ALA A 351 55.59 19.95 6.49
CA ALA A 351 55.96 18.76 7.25
C ALA A 351 56.86 19.13 8.43
N ALA A 352 56.37 18.93 9.66
CA ALA A 352 57.09 19.23 10.90
C ALA A 352 58.18 18.19 11.26
N SER A 353 58.82 17.52 10.28
CA SER A 353 59.79 16.45 10.57
C SER A 353 61.08 16.45 9.75
N ALA A 354 61.39 17.51 9.01
CA ALA A 354 62.77 17.71 8.56
C ALA A 354 63.39 18.83 9.40
N GLY A 355 64.60 18.58 9.96
CA GLY A 355 65.41 19.60 10.64
C GLY A 355 65.66 20.84 9.77
N PRO A 356 66.41 21.85 10.26
CA PRO A 356 66.44 23.20 9.68
C PRO A 356 67.03 23.19 8.26
N LEU A 357 66.18 22.89 7.29
CA LEU A 357 66.35 23.13 5.89
C LEU A 357 65.40 24.27 5.57
N THR A 358 65.99 25.44 5.37
CA THR A 358 65.35 26.58 4.75
C THR A 358 64.63 26.10 3.48
N PRO A 359 63.28 26.18 3.40
CA PRO A 359 62.59 25.82 2.17
C PRO A 359 62.99 26.83 1.11
N SER A 360 63.50 26.34 -0.03
CA SER A 360 63.72 27.20 -1.20
C SER A 360 62.38 27.81 -1.59
N ARG A 361 62.25 29.14 -1.49
CA ARG A 361 61.06 29.95 -1.80
C ARG A 361 60.65 29.93 -3.30
N SER A 362 61.03 28.90 -4.06
CA SER A 362 60.89 28.85 -5.53
C SER A 362 59.98 27.73 -6.06
N GLU A 363 59.45 26.83 -5.24
CA GLU A 363 58.55 25.77 -5.73
C GLU A 363 57.09 26.23 -5.78
N MET A 364 56.45 26.09 -6.94
CA MET A 364 55.00 26.29 -7.10
C MET A 364 54.24 25.20 -6.35
N TRP A 365 53.36 25.59 -5.42
CA TRP A 365 52.46 24.65 -4.77
C TRP A 365 51.36 24.21 -5.73
N ARG A 366 51.19 22.90 -5.93
CA ARG A 366 50.08 22.34 -6.71
C ARG A 366 48.97 21.88 -5.76
N PRO A 367 47.84 22.59 -5.71
CA PRO A 367 46.72 22.19 -4.86
C PRO A 367 46.09 20.88 -5.35
N PRO A 368 45.43 20.13 -4.45
CA PRO A 368 44.81 18.85 -4.82
C PRO A 368 43.62 19.06 -5.77
N PRO A 369 43.33 18.07 -6.64
CA PRO A 369 42.15 18.11 -7.49
C PRO A 369 40.86 18.02 -6.67
N ILE A 370 39.80 18.64 -7.16
CA ILE A 370 38.48 18.65 -6.54
C ILE A 370 37.48 18.04 -7.50
N VAL A 371 36.67 17.12 -7.00
CA VAL A 371 35.57 16.52 -7.74
C VAL A 371 34.27 17.18 -7.33
N VAL A 372 33.49 17.59 -8.33
CA VAL A 372 32.14 18.14 -8.15
C VAL A 372 31.15 17.32 -8.95
N LEU A 373 30.10 16.84 -8.28
CA LEU A 373 29.04 16.01 -8.84
C LEU A 373 27.68 16.66 -8.59
N PRO A 374 27.02 17.24 -9.61
CA PRO A 374 25.61 17.56 -9.50
C PRO A 374 24.79 16.25 -9.49
N TYR A 375 23.75 16.20 -8.66
CA TYR A 375 22.87 15.03 -8.56
C TYR A 375 21.40 15.43 -8.56
N ARG A 376 20.53 14.47 -8.90
CA ARG A 376 19.07 14.54 -8.76
C ARG A 376 18.63 13.47 -7.76
N GLY A 377 17.49 13.70 -7.12
CA GLY A 377 17.01 12.91 -5.98
C GLY A 377 17.52 13.48 -4.64
N THR A 378 17.36 12.69 -3.58
CA THR A 378 17.77 13.06 -2.22
C THR A 378 19.28 13.18 -2.08
N TRP A 379 19.75 13.81 -1.01
CA TRP A 379 21.17 13.90 -0.63
C TRP A 379 21.89 12.54 -0.60
N LEU A 380 21.15 11.45 -0.37
CA LEU A 380 21.70 10.10 -0.46
C LEU A 380 22.19 9.76 -1.88
N HIS A 381 21.51 10.23 -2.93
CA HIS A 381 21.99 10.08 -4.32
C HIS A 381 23.34 10.77 -4.52
N GLY A 382 23.49 11.99 -3.99
CA GLY A 382 24.76 12.71 -4.00
C GLY A 382 25.87 11.94 -3.29
N LEU A 383 25.58 11.40 -2.11
CA LEU A 383 26.55 10.63 -1.32
C LEU A 383 26.93 9.29 -1.96
N LEU A 384 25.96 8.56 -2.51
CA LEU A 384 26.19 7.32 -3.26
C LEU A 384 26.99 7.58 -4.54
N GLY A 385 26.70 8.68 -5.23
CA GLY A 385 27.46 9.12 -6.38
C GLY A 385 28.92 9.42 -6.03
N LEU A 386 29.19 10.07 -4.88
CA LEU A 386 30.57 10.27 -4.40
C LEU A 386 31.28 8.94 -4.11
N ASP A 387 30.63 7.97 -3.45
CA ASP A 387 31.22 6.66 -3.19
C ASP A 387 31.59 5.93 -4.49
N GLN A 388 30.70 5.96 -5.48
CA GLN A 388 30.95 5.37 -6.80
C GLN A 388 32.14 6.03 -7.50
N MET A 389 32.24 7.36 -7.44
CA MET A 389 33.37 8.09 -8.01
C MET A 389 34.69 7.83 -7.31
N VAL A 390 34.69 7.80 -5.98
CA VAL A 390 35.87 7.49 -5.16
C VAL A 390 36.34 6.04 -5.40
N SER A 391 35.42 5.18 -5.83
CA SER A 391 35.70 3.77 -6.18
C SER A 391 36.08 3.56 -7.65
N ASP A 392 35.94 4.58 -8.50
CA ASP A 392 36.26 4.48 -9.93
C ASP A 392 37.78 4.61 -10.15
N SER A 393 38.38 3.56 -10.70
CA SER A 393 39.80 3.53 -11.09
C SER A 393 40.21 4.63 -12.08
N ALA A 394 39.25 5.23 -12.79
CA ALA A 394 39.48 6.34 -13.71
C ALA A 394 39.78 7.68 -13.01
N VAL A 395 39.46 7.82 -11.72
CA VAL A 395 39.76 9.01 -10.89
C VAL A 395 40.81 8.63 -9.85
N GLN A 396 42.02 8.30 -10.32
CA GLN A 396 43.13 7.79 -9.49
C GLN A 396 43.48 8.72 -8.33
N GLU A 397 43.23 10.02 -8.48
CA GLU A 397 43.54 11.05 -7.49
C GLU A 397 42.75 10.89 -6.18
N LEU A 398 41.57 10.26 -6.21
CA LEU A 398 40.76 9.98 -5.02
C LEU A 398 41.08 8.62 -4.35
N SER A 399 42.00 7.83 -4.89
CA SER A 399 42.38 6.52 -4.33
C SER A 399 42.85 6.59 -2.88
N ALA A 400 43.62 7.62 -2.52
CA ALA A 400 44.06 7.85 -1.14
C ALA A 400 42.88 8.16 -0.19
N LEU A 401 41.86 8.88 -0.69
CA LEU A 401 40.62 9.10 0.07
C LEU A 401 39.89 7.77 0.28
N ARG A 402 39.75 6.95 -0.78
CA ARG A 402 39.13 5.63 -0.70
C ARG A 402 39.80 4.76 0.36
N GLN A 403 41.13 4.64 0.30
CA GLN A 403 41.90 3.81 1.23
C GLN A 403 41.75 4.28 2.68
N ALA A 404 41.75 5.60 2.91
CA ALA A 404 41.56 6.18 4.24
C ALA A 404 40.14 5.93 4.78
N LEU A 405 39.12 6.06 3.93
CA LEU A 405 37.73 5.76 4.27
C LEU A 405 37.54 4.27 4.59
N ASP A 406 38.11 3.37 3.78
CA ASP A 406 38.05 1.92 4.00
C ASP A 406 38.74 1.51 5.30
N THR A 407 39.92 2.09 5.58
CA THR A 407 40.65 1.86 6.84
C THR A 407 39.81 2.33 8.03
N THR A 408 39.17 3.48 7.91
CA THR A 408 38.29 4.03 8.95
C THR A 408 37.03 3.18 9.11
N LEU A 409 36.42 2.74 8.00
CA LEU A 409 35.24 1.90 8.00
C LEU A 409 35.53 0.56 8.68
N ARG A 410 36.69 -0.05 8.42
CA ARG A 410 37.14 -1.23 9.16
C ARG A 410 37.14 -0.96 10.65
N ARG A 411 37.89 0.06 11.08
CA ARG A 411 37.98 0.44 12.50
C ARG A 411 36.61 0.68 13.14
N VAL A 412 35.68 1.34 12.42
CA VAL A 412 34.37 1.75 12.94
C VAL A 412 33.35 0.60 12.93
N ALA A 413 33.25 -0.15 11.84
CA ALA A 413 32.29 -1.24 11.68
C ALA A 413 32.67 -2.48 12.50
N THR A 414 33.98 -2.71 12.69
CA THR A 414 34.52 -3.86 13.42
C THR A 414 35.12 -3.46 14.77
N ALA A 415 34.81 -2.26 15.27
CA ALA A 415 35.22 -1.84 16.61
C ALA A 415 34.83 -2.92 17.62
N GLY A 416 35.82 -3.39 18.39
CA GLY A 416 35.66 -4.43 19.41
C GLY A 416 35.55 -5.88 18.92
N ALA A 417 35.60 -6.14 17.60
CA ALA A 417 35.62 -7.49 17.04
C ALA A 417 36.91 -8.26 17.38
N ALA A 418 36.84 -9.60 17.39
CA ALA A 418 37.95 -10.48 17.80
C ALA A 418 39.15 -10.39 16.84
N ASP A 419 38.86 -10.34 15.54
CA ASP A 419 39.83 -10.21 14.46
C ASP A 419 39.30 -9.18 13.44
N PRO A 420 39.57 -7.88 13.65
CA PRO A 420 39.15 -6.79 12.76
C PRO A 420 39.63 -6.93 11.31
N ASP A 421 40.74 -7.61 11.09
CA ASP A 421 41.34 -7.77 9.76
C ASP A 421 40.60 -8.82 8.93
N LYS A 422 40.07 -9.86 9.60
CA LYS A 422 39.24 -10.90 8.95
C LYS A 422 37.74 -10.62 8.96
N ALA A 423 37.28 -9.64 9.73
CA ALA A 423 35.88 -9.28 9.76
C ALA A 423 35.38 -8.76 8.40
N ARG A 424 34.21 -9.24 7.98
CA ARG A 424 33.53 -8.78 6.77
C ARG A 424 33.11 -7.33 6.94
N LEU A 425 33.31 -6.52 5.90
CA LEU A 425 32.95 -5.10 5.92
C LEU A 425 31.78 -4.82 4.98
N PRO A 426 30.81 -3.96 5.39
CA PRO A 426 29.83 -3.47 4.45
C PRO A 426 30.52 -2.55 3.44
N GLN A 427 29.95 -2.43 2.23
CA GLN A 427 30.31 -1.36 1.32
C GLN A 427 30.01 0.00 1.95
N LEU A 428 30.85 1.00 1.66
CA LEU A 428 30.74 2.33 2.26
C LEU A 428 29.40 3.02 1.95
N CYS A 429 28.92 2.93 0.71
CA CYS A 429 27.55 3.34 0.33
C CYS A 429 26.46 2.72 1.22
N LEU A 430 26.49 1.40 1.40
CA LEU A 430 25.52 0.71 2.25
C LEU A 430 25.64 1.18 3.71
N TRP A 431 26.86 1.40 4.20
CA TRP A 431 27.10 1.93 5.55
C TRP A 431 26.42 3.29 5.76
N PHE A 432 26.45 4.18 4.78
CA PHE A 432 25.74 5.46 4.85
C PHE A 432 24.22 5.31 4.84
N LEU A 433 23.67 4.40 4.03
CA LEU A 433 22.23 4.10 4.02
C LEU A 433 21.76 3.51 5.35
N VAL A 434 22.55 2.59 5.94
CA VAL A 434 22.30 2.02 7.26
C VAL A 434 22.26 3.11 8.32
N GLN A 435 23.23 4.02 8.34
CA GLN A 435 23.24 5.12 9.30
C GLN A 435 22.07 6.09 9.09
N ALA A 436 21.70 6.40 7.84
CA ALA A 436 20.54 7.23 7.55
C ALA A 436 19.23 6.58 8.07
N ASP A 437 19.10 5.27 7.90
CA ASP A 437 17.98 4.48 8.42
C ASP A 437 17.94 4.50 9.95
N TRP A 438 19.08 4.27 10.61
CA TRP A 438 19.20 4.31 12.08
C TRP A 438 18.82 5.69 12.65
N ARG A 439 19.35 6.78 12.07
CA ARG A 439 19.03 8.15 12.52
C ARG A 439 17.54 8.46 12.41
N ARG A 440 16.89 7.96 11.36
CA ARG A 440 15.46 8.12 11.13
C ARG A 440 14.64 7.31 12.13
N GLU A 441 14.98 6.04 12.35
CA GLU A 441 14.33 5.18 13.34
C GLU A 441 14.40 5.81 14.75
N ASP A 442 15.57 6.32 15.12
CA ASP A 442 15.83 6.89 16.44
C ASP A 442 15.36 8.34 16.62
N LYS A 443 14.92 9.02 15.55
CA LYS A 443 14.48 10.43 15.55
C LYS A 443 15.49 11.36 16.25
N ILE A 444 16.77 11.26 15.89
CA ILE A 444 17.87 11.87 16.66
C ILE A 444 17.98 13.39 16.43
N HIS A 445 17.95 14.17 17.52
CA HIS A 445 17.95 15.64 17.51
C HIS A 445 19.33 16.33 17.70
N GLN A 446 20.45 15.71 17.30
CA GLN A 446 21.82 16.26 17.47
C GLN A 446 22.18 16.76 18.88
N THR A 447 21.51 16.26 19.94
CA THR A 447 21.83 16.57 21.34
C THR A 447 22.43 15.35 22.05
N PRO A 448 23.31 15.55 23.05
CA PRO A 448 23.87 14.43 23.83
C PRO A 448 22.79 13.52 24.43
N ALA A 449 21.73 14.11 24.99
CA ALA A 449 20.63 13.38 25.62
C ALA A 449 19.86 12.49 24.63
N ALA A 450 19.62 12.96 23.40
CA ALA A 450 18.90 12.17 22.39
C ALA A 450 19.72 10.94 21.96
N TYR A 451 21.03 11.11 21.69
CA TYR A 451 21.92 10.00 21.34
C TYR A 451 22.07 9.02 22.51
N TYR A 452 22.23 9.51 23.73
CA TYR A 452 22.36 8.66 24.91
C TYR A 452 21.12 7.80 25.15
N ALA A 453 19.92 8.40 25.08
CA ALA A 453 18.67 7.66 25.23
C ALA A 453 18.51 6.59 24.13
N ALA A 454 18.88 6.89 22.88
CA ALA A 454 18.89 5.91 21.80
C ALA A 454 19.90 4.78 22.04
N ALA A 455 21.12 5.12 22.50
CA ALA A 455 22.15 4.13 22.83
C ALA A 455 21.69 3.16 23.92
N GLN A 456 21.05 3.65 24.99
CA GLN A 456 20.53 2.79 26.06
C GLN A 456 19.45 1.83 25.55
N ARG A 457 18.46 2.32 24.79
CA ARG A 457 17.41 1.46 24.21
C ARG A 457 17.99 0.38 23.31
N HIS A 458 18.96 0.72 22.47
CA HIS A 458 19.57 -0.24 21.56
C HIS A 458 20.54 -1.19 22.23
N LEU A 459 21.13 -0.82 23.36
CA LEU A 459 21.97 -1.71 24.16
C LEU A 459 21.13 -2.85 24.73
N GLU A 460 19.97 -2.55 25.32
CA GLU A 460 19.04 -3.55 25.87
C GLU A 460 18.62 -4.56 24.77
N LYS A 461 18.24 -4.05 23.60
CA LYS A 461 17.88 -4.85 22.43
C LYS A 461 19.04 -5.70 21.92
N ALA A 462 20.25 -5.13 21.85
CA ALA A 462 21.44 -5.84 21.39
C ALA A 462 21.84 -6.98 22.33
N VAL A 463 21.71 -6.78 23.65
CA VAL A 463 21.94 -7.83 24.66
C VAL A 463 20.91 -8.94 24.50
N ALA A 464 19.62 -8.61 24.44
CA ALA A 464 18.56 -9.59 24.27
C ALA A 464 18.73 -10.43 22.98
N LEU A 465 19.08 -9.78 21.87
CA LEU A 465 19.36 -10.44 20.60
C LEU A 465 20.60 -11.36 20.67
N CYS A 466 21.68 -10.89 21.31
CA CYS A 466 22.90 -11.66 21.47
C CYS A 466 22.66 -12.91 22.31
N ASP A 467 21.97 -12.76 23.44
CA ASP A 467 21.60 -13.88 24.31
C ASP A 467 20.69 -14.88 23.58
N ASP A 468 19.74 -14.38 22.78
CA ASP A 468 18.86 -15.22 21.95
C ASP A 468 19.66 -16.08 20.97
N LEU A 469 20.54 -15.46 20.17
CA LEU A 469 21.35 -16.15 19.18
C LEU A 469 22.38 -17.10 19.78
N ARG A 470 22.86 -16.85 21.00
CA ARG A 470 23.80 -17.73 21.70
C ARG A 470 23.14 -18.97 22.31
N ARG A 471 21.81 -18.99 22.47
CA ARG A 471 21.12 -20.17 23.02
C ARG A 471 21.33 -21.39 22.14
N GLY A 472 21.81 -22.48 22.74
CA GLY A 472 22.09 -23.73 22.04
C GLY A 472 23.30 -23.69 21.11
N GLN A 473 24.06 -22.60 21.09
CA GLN A 473 25.31 -22.47 20.32
C GLN A 473 26.53 -22.80 21.18
N ARG A 474 27.69 -22.95 20.53
CA ARG A 474 28.96 -23.12 21.26
C ARG A 474 29.34 -21.85 22.03
N PRO A 475 30.05 -21.94 23.18
CA PRO A 475 30.36 -20.78 24.02
C PRO A 475 31.10 -19.64 23.30
N GLU A 476 31.90 -19.98 22.27
CA GLU A 476 32.69 -19.03 21.48
C GLU A 476 31.84 -18.20 20.52
N PHE A 477 30.66 -18.70 20.14
CA PHE A 477 29.74 -17.99 19.25
C PHE A 477 29.29 -16.68 19.90
N LEU A 478 29.56 -15.56 19.22
CA LEU A 478 29.29 -14.19 19.69
C LEU A 478 29.92 -13.83 21.05
N ALA A 479 30.94 -14.55 21.51
CA ALA A 479 31.59 -14.28 22.79
C ALA A 479 32.21 -12.88 22.84
N THR A 480 32.77 -12.42 21.71
CA THR A 480 33.40 -11.10 21.60
C THR A 480 32.38 -9.97 21.60
N GLU A 481 31.29 -10.12 20.84
CA GLU A 481 30.17 -9.18 20.82
C GLU A 481 29.53 -9.09 22.22
N ALA A 482 29.31 -10.21 22.90
CA ALA A 482 28.78 -10.23 24.26
C ALA A 482 29.70 -9.47 25.25
N ALA A 483 31.02 -9.68 25.18
CA ALA A 483 31.99 -8.96 26.00
C ALA A 483 32.06 -7.46 25.67
N GLU A 484 31.83 -7.08 24.41
CA GLU A 484 31.72 -5.67 24.03
C GLU A 484 30.43 -5.03 24.55
N LEU A 485 29.29 -5.72 24.46
CA LEU A 485 28.02 -5.24 25.03
C LEU A 485 28.12 -5.05 26.55
N ALA A 486 28.81 -5.93 27.26
CA ALA A 486 29.07 -5.77 28.70
C ALA A 486 29.88 -4.49 28.99
N ARG A 487 30.95 -4.23 28.23
CA ARG A 487 31.74 -2.98 28.35
C ARG A 487 30.93 -1.74 28.00
N LEU A 488 30.09 -1.79 26.97
CA LEU A 488 29.20 -0.70 26.59
C LEU A 488 28.15 -0.42 27.67
N LYS A 489 27.65 -1.47 28.34
CA LYS A 489 26.74 -1.34 29.48
C LYS A 489 27.38 -0.59 30.65
N GLU A 490 28.63 -0.90 30.97
CA GLU A 490 29.39 -0.17 31.99
C GLU A 490 29.64 1.29 31.57
N ALA A 491 30.03 1.52 30.31
CA ALA A 491 30.29 2.86 29.79
C ALA A 491 29.02 3.74 29.77
N LEU A 492 27.86 3.14 29.48
CA LEU A 492 26.56 3.82 29.46
C LEU A 492 25.88 3.86 30.84
N ALA A 493 26.56 3.45 31.93
CA ALA A 493 26.03 3.62 33.28
C ALA A 493 25.98 5.09 33.72
N ARG A 494 26.72 5.98 33.04
CA ARG A 494 26.71 7.43 33.27
C ARG A 494 26.33 8.17 31.98
N PRO A 495 25.46 9.20 32.03
CA PRO A 495 25.13 10.00 30.86
C PRO A 495 26.36 10.68 30.27
N ALA A 496 26.54 10.57 28.96
CA ALA A 496 27.52 11.38 28.24
C ALA A 496 27.08 12.84 28.24
N THR A 497 27.94 13.74 28.71
CA THR A 497 27.68 15.19 28.73
C THR A 497 28.11 15.87 27.42
N ASP A 498 29.02 15.27 26.68
CA ASP A 498 29.50 15.76 25.40
C ASP A 498 28.84 15.03 24.21
N LEU A 499 28.62 15.78 23.12
CA LEU A 499 27.90 15.28 21.94
C LEU A 499 28.70 14.21 21.17
N ALA A 500 30.04 14.33 21.16
CA ALA A 500 30.89 13.42 20.39
C ALA A 500 30.90 12.02 21.03
N ALA A 501 31.05 11.93 22.35
CA ALA A 501 30.98 10.69 23.10
C ALA A 501 29.58 10.07 23.09
N ALA A 502 28.53 10.88 23.20
CA ALA A 502 27.15 10.38 23.09
C ALA A 502 26.89 9.76 21.70
N ARG A 503 27.34 10.43 20.64
CA ARG A 503 27.25 9.94 19.25
C ARG A 503 28.09 8.67 19.03
N GLU A 504 29.31 8.65 19.56
CA GLU A 504 30.21 7.48 19.51
C GLU A 504 29.56 6.27 20.18
N ALA A 505 29.04 6.44 21.39
CA ALA A 505 28.40 5.36 22.13
C ALA A 505 27.17 4.81 21.40
N TRP A 506 26.30 5.69 20.89
CA TRP A 506 25.16 5.31 20.06
C TRP A 506 25.59 4.52 18.81
N ARG A 507 26.55 5.04 18.04
CA ARG A 507 27.05 4.38 16.84
C ARG A 507 27.62 3.00 17.17
N ARG A 508 28.41 2.90 18.24
CA ARG A 508 29.06 1.66 18.66
C ARG A 508 28.04 0.60 19.06
N VAL A 509 27.02 0.97 19.84
CA VAL A 509 25.91 0.07 20.18
C VAL A 509 25.18 -0.41 18.93
N ARG A 510 24.79 0.48 18.01
CA ARG A 510 24.11 0.11 16.75
C ARG A 510 24.99 -0.80 15.88
N SER A 511 26.29 -0.52 15.78
CA SER A 511 27.25 -1.37 15.04
C SER A 511 27.29 -2.79 15.61
N VAL A 512 27.41 -2.93 16.94
CA VAL A 512 27.45 -4.26 17.58
C VAL A 512 26.13 -4.99 17.38
N LYS A 513 24.98 -4.32 17.59
CA LYS A 513 23.65 -4.90 17.33
C LYS A 513 23.54 -5.45 15.91
N ARG A 514 23.98 -4.67 14.92
CA ARG A 514 23.97 -5.10 13.52
C ARG A 514 24.88 -6.31 13.28
N ARG A 515 26.08 -6.34 13.85
CA ARG A 515 26.99 -7.50 13.72
C ARG A 515 26.36 -8.76 14.32
N VAL A 516 25.77 -8.64 15.51
CA VAL A 516 25.04 -9.73 16.16
C VAL A 516 23.89 -10.22 15.26
N MET A 517 23.07 -9.31 14.72
CA MET A 517 21.98 -9.68 13.81
C MET A 517 22.48 -10.40 12.55
N LEU A 518 23.51 -9.85 11.88
CA LEU A 518 24.04 -10.41 10.64
C LEU A 518 24.87 -11.68 10.84
N ALA A 519 25.28 -11.98 12.07
CA ALA A 519 25.92 -13.24 12.45
C ALA A 519 24.92 -14.39 12.67
N ASN A 520 23.60 -14.10 12.61
CA ASN A 520 22.57 -15.12 12.71
C ASN A 520 22.78 -16.21 11.63
N PRO A 521 22.98 -17.48 12.01
CA PRO A 521 23.21 -18.57 11.06
C PRO A 521 22.08 -18.75 10.02
N LEU A 522 20.85 -18.31 10.34
CA LEU A 522 19.71 -18.35 9.43
C LEU A 522 19.86 -17.39 8.23
N LEU A 523 20.83 -16.47 8.26
CA LEU A 523 21.15 -15.56 7.16
C LEU A 523 22.26 -16.10 6.23
N ASN A 524 22.79 -17.31 6.48
CA ASN A 524 23.88 -17.92 5.70
C ASN A 524 23.43 -18.57 4.39
N PHE A 525 22.44 -17.99 3.71
CA PHE A 525 21.93 -18.48 2.41
C PHE A 525 22.67 -17.88 1.20
N GLY A 526 23.62 -16.97 1.42
CA GLY A 526 24.46 -16.37 0.36
C GLY A 526 23.75 -15.28 -0.42
N GLN A 527 22.78 -15.65 -1.26
CA GLN A 527 22.09 -14.76 -2.20
C GLN A 527 20.59 -14.67 -1.95
N LEU A 528 19.99 -13.54 -2.31
CA LEU A 528 18.55 -13.29 -2.15
C LEU A 528 17.92 -12.93 -3.49
N VAL A 529 16.87 -13.65 -3.90
CA VAL A 529 15.97 -13.22 -4.99
C VAL A 529 14.97 -12.21 -4.45
N PHE A 530 14.68 -11.17 -5.21
CA PHE A 530 13.65 -10.18 -4.89
C PHE A 530 13.15 -9.53 -6.18
N CYS A 531 12.07 -8.75 -6.10
CA CYS A 531 11.67 -7.88 -7.21
C CYS A 531 11.84 -6.41 -6.85
N LYS A 532 12.17 -5.63 -7.88
CA LYS A 532 11.98 -4.18 -7.87
C LYS A 532 10.70 -3.90 -8.63
N ARG A 533 9.85 -3.01 -8.13
CA ARG A 533 8.67 -2.57 -8.87
C ARG A 533 8.18 -1.20 -8.41
N VAL A 534 7.46 -0.53 -9.30
CA VAL A 534 6.67 0.64 -8.95
C VAL A 534 5.30 0.19 -8.43
N PRO A 535 4.83 0.68 -7.26
CA PRO A 535 3.47 0.43 -6.80
C PRO A 535 2.43 0.90 -7.83
N THR A 536 1.25 0.29 -7.77
CA THR A 536 0.13 0.62 -8.67
C THR A 536 -0.27 2.09 -8.64
N SER A 537 -1.05 2.54 -9.62
CA SER A 537 -1.61 3.90 -9.67
C SER A 537 -2.74 4.16 -8.67
N TYR A 538 -3.28 3.13 -8.01
CA TYR A 538 -4.47 3.25 -7.15
C TYR A 538 -4.38 2.33 -5.92
N SER A 539 -4.28 2.92 -4.72
CA SER A 539 -4.13 2.17 -3.46
C SER A 539 -5.45 1.61 -2.95
N HIS A 540 -5.88 0.46 -3.48
CA HIS A 540 -6.98 -0.34 -2.94
C HIS A 540 -6.73 -1.81 -3.26
N LEU A 541 -6.94 -2.70 -2.30
CA LEU A 541 -6.50 -4.10 -2.38
C LEU A 541 -6.96 -4.81 -3.66
N VAL A 542 -8.23 -4.64 -4.02
CA VAL A 542 -8.80 -5.27 -5.22
C VAL A 542 -8.27 -4.63 -6.50
N MET A 543 -8.07 -3.29 -6.51
CA MET A 543 -7.71 -2.55 -7.72
C MET A 543 -6.23 -2.61 -8.05
N GLN A 544 -5.36 -2.71 -7.05
CA GLN A 544 -3.91 -2.65 -7.26
C GLN A 544 -3.37 -3.76 -8.17
N TYR A 545 -4.12 -4.86 -8.28
CA TYR A 545 -3.71 -6.07 -9.00
C TYR A 545 -4.29 -6.19 -10.41
N PHE A 546 -5.09 -5.24 -10.88
CA PHE A 546 -5.45 -5.22 -12.29
C PHE A 546 -4.31 -4.64 -13.12
N GLY A 547 -3.88 -5.35 -14.17
CA GLY A 547 -2.73 -4.94 -14.97
C GLY A 547 -2.85 -3.57 -15.64
N TRP A 548 -4.07 -3.06 -15.86
CA TRP A 548 -4.30 -1.72 -16.41
C TRP A 548 -4.07 -0.59 -15.39
N ARG A 549 -3.95 -0.92 -14.10
CA ARG A 549 -3.50 0.01 -13.04
C ARG A 549 -1.99 -0.03 -12.84
N ALA A 550 -1.30 -1.03 -13.40
CA ALA A 550 0.12 -1.24 -13.21
C ALA A 550 0.94 -0.08 -13.79
N ARG A 551 2.06 0.24 -13.12
CA ARG A 551 3.00 1.27 -13.55
C ARG A 551 4.31 0.60 -13.97
N PRO A 552 4.92 1.00 -15.10
CA PRO A 552 6.11 0.34 -15.60
C PRO A 552 7.32 0.64 -14.71
N GLY A 553 8.23 -0.31 -14.59
CA GLY A 553 9.51 -0.17 -13.90
C GLY A 553 9.81 -1.36 -13.00
N GLY A 554 11.07 -1.79 -13.03
CA GLY A 554 11.59 -2.84 -12.17
C GLY A 554 11.88 -4.15 -12.90
N GLY A 555 11.76 -5.27 -12.19
CA GLY A 555 12.18 -6.59 -12.68
C GLY A 555 12.51 -7.57 -11.56
N LEU A 556 13.18 -8.66 -11.92
CA LEU A 556 13.63 -9.70 -11.00
C LEU A 556 15.13 -9.59 -10.76
N PHE A 557 15.55 -9.55 -9.51
CA PHE A 557 16.92 -9.29 -9.13
C PHE A 557 17.45 -10.35 -8.16
N VAL A 558 18.77 -10.55 -8.20
CA VAL A 558 19.50 -11.24 -7.14
C VAL A 558 20.40 -10.24 -6.43
N LEU A 559 20.28 -10.17 -5.12
CA LEU A 559 21.18 -9.45 -4.22
C LEU A 559 22.33 -10.38 -3.84
N GLU A 560 23.54 -10.00 -4.23
CA GLU A 560 24.73 -10.86 -4.16
C GLU A 560 25.22 -11.08 -2.73
N GLN A 561 25.15 -10.03 -1.91
CA GLN A 561 25.64 -10.04 -0.54
C GLN A 561 24.71 -9.24 0.39
N PRO A 562 23.55 -9.81 0.78
CA PRO A 562 22.55 -9.13 1.57
C PRO A 562 23.11 -8.57 2.89
N GLY A 563 22.89 -7.27 3.15
CA GLY A 563 23.40 -6.59 4.34
C GLY A 563 24.87 -6.16 4.28
N TRP A 564 25.59 -6.50 3.20
CA TRP A 564 27.01 -6.19 3.03
C TRP A 564 27.32 -5.41 1.75
N SER A 565 26.50 -5.49 0.71
CA SER A 565 26.71 -4.82 -0.58
C SER A 565 25.41 -4.32 -1.20
N LEU A 566 25.49 -3.27 -2.03
CA LEU A 566 24.40 -2.85 -2.92
C LEU A 566 24.44 -3.58 -4.28
N ALA A 567 25.42 -4.45 -4.51
CA ALA A 567 25.54 -5.19 -5.76
C ALA A 567 24.36 -6.15 -5.93
N CYS A 568 23.59 -5.90 -6.99
CA CYS A 568 22.54 -6.79 -7.44
C CYS A 568 22.60 -6.95 -8.96
N ARG A 569 22.13 -8.09 -9.46
CA ARG A 569 22.02 -8.39 -10.89
C ARG A 569 20.56 -8.53 -11.29
N ASP A 570 20.21 -8.01 -12.45
CA ASP A 570 18.91 -8.29 -13.09
C ASP A 570 18.96 -9.69 -13.71
N ILE A 571 18.12 -10.61 -13.21
CA ILE A 571 18.01 -12.00 -13.68
C ILE A 571 17.63 -12.02 -15.17
N THR A 572 16.85 -11.05 -15.62
CA THR A 572 16.29 -11.01 -16.97
C THR A 572 17.07 -10.13 -17.94
N GLY A 573 18.12 -9.43 -17.49
CA GLY A 573 18.93 -8.55 -18.34
C GLY A 573 18.12 -7.44 -19.00
N GLY A 574 17.17 -6.82 -18.28
CA GLY A 574 16.35 -5.70 -18.75
C GLY A 574 15.09 -6.10 -19.51
N ARG A 575 14.87 -7.39 -19.79
CA ARG A 575 13.69 -7.86 -20.58
C ARG A 575 12.34 -7.54 -19.93
N LEU A 576 12.30 -7.27 -18.62
CA LEU A 576 11.10 -6.92 -17.87
C LEU A 576 10.99 -5.41 -17.54
N ALA A 577 11.96 -4.58 -17.94
CA ALA A 577 12.09 -3.19 -17.46
C ALA A 577 10.90 -2.28 -17.82
N GLU A 578 10.23 -2.55 -18.94
CA GLU A 578 9.05 -1.80 -19.39
C GLU A 578 7.74 -2.26 -18.74
N GLY A 579 7.79 -3.30 -17.90
CA GLY A 579 6.60 -3.89 -17.29
C GLY A 579 6.50 -3.69 -15.79
N ASN A 580 5.60 -4.45 -15.16
CA ASN A 580 5.46 -4.55 -13.71
C ASN A 580 5.46 -6.03 -13.32
N VAL A 581 6.21 -6.37 -12.29
CA VAL A 581 6.36 -7.74 -11.77
C VAL A 581 5.71 -7.85 -10.41
N LEU A 582 4.95 -8.92 -10.16
CA LEU A 582 4.38 -9.22 -8.85
C LEU A 582 4.79 -10.61 -8.37
N GLU A 583 5.03 -10.71 -7.06
CA GLU A 583 5.10 -11.96 -6.28
C GLU A 583 5.95 -13.07 -6.91
N PRO A 584 7.25 -12.87 -7.13
CA PRO A 584 8.12 -13.97 -7.51
C PRO A 584 8.14 -15.06 -6.44
N ARG A 585 8.09 -16.33 -6.88
CA ARG A 585 8.21 -17.52 -6.05
C ARG A 585 9.21 -18.50 -6.62
N LEU A 586 10.12 -18.93 -5.76
CA LEU A 586 11.16 -19.91 -6.07
C LEU A 586 10.62 -21.34 -5.94
N SER A 587 10.98 -22.20 -6.90
CA SER A 587 10.75 -23.64 -6.84
C SER A 587 11.49 -24.23 -5.63
N TYR A 588 11.03 -25.39 -5.12
CA TYR A 588 11.63 -25.99 -3.92
C TYR A 588 13.10 -26.35 -4.10
N ASP A 589 13.53 -26.66 -5.32
CA ASP A 589 14.93 -26.94 -5.67
C ASP A 589 15.78 -25.69 -5.96
N ALA A 590 15.20 -24.50 -5.84
CA ALA A 590 15.83 -23.20 -6.10
C ALA A 590 16.31 -22.95 -7.54
N ARG A 591 15.77 -23.67 -8.52
CA ARG A 591 16.21 -23.55 -9.93
C ARG A 591 15.32 -22.66 -10.78
N GLN A 592 14.04 -22.54 -10.46
CA GLN A 592 13.07 -21.80 -11.27
C GLN A 592 12.28 -20.80 -10.43
N ILE A 593 11.95 -19.69 -11.05
CA ILE A 593 11.16 -18.61 -10.47
C ILE A 593 9.88 -18.50 -11.30
N VAL A 594 8.73 -18.57 -10.64
CA VAL A 594 7.42 -18.24 -11.22
C VAL A 594 6.99 -16.87 -10.71
N PHE A 595 6.38 -16.04 -11.56
CA PHE A 595 5.98 -14.67 -11.21
C PHE A 595 4.84 -14.19 -12.10
N SER A 596 4.17 -13.10 -11.70
CA SER A 596 3.19 -12.41 -12.54
C SER A 596 3.83 -11.22 -13.22
N PHE A 597 3.51 -11.00 -14.49
CA PHE A 597 4.04 -9.87 -15.24
C PHE A 597 2.98 -9.27 -16.16
N VAL A 598 2.96 -7.95 -16.24
CA VAL A 598 2.21 -7.19 -17.24
C VAL A 598 3.14 -6.16 -17.87
N ARG A 599 2.98 -5.93 -19.18
CA ARG A 599 3.45 -4.71 -19.81
C ARG A 599 2.31 -3.70 -19.79
N PRO A 600 2.39 -2.61 -18.99
CA PRO A 600 1.35 -1.61 -18.93
C PRO A 600 1.03 -1.06 -20.32
N PRO A 601 -0.25 -0.74 -20.58
CA PRO A 601 -0.62 -0.01 -21.78
C PRO A 601 0.07 1.36 -21.73
N GLY A 602 0.88 1.70 -22.74
CA GLY A 602 1.65 2.95 -22.78
C GLY A 602 0.83 4.24 -22.87
N GLU A 603 -0.50 4.16 -22.80
CA GLU A 603 -1.43 5.29 -22.77
C GLU A 603 -2.27 5.22 -21.50
N SER A 604 -2.71 6.38 -20.98
CA SER A 604 -3.67 6.41 -19.88
C SER A 604 -4.99 5.80 -20.34
N LEU A 605 -5.44 4.74 -19.67
CA LEU A 605 -6.70 4.08 -20.02
C LEU A 605 -7.85 4.62 -19.18
N GLU A 606 -8.91 5.07 -19.87
CA GLU A 606 -10.17 5.47 -19.25
C GLU A 606 -10.91 4.23 -18.69
N PRO A 607 -11.06 4.09 -17.35
CA PRO A 607 -11.56 2.85 -16.74
C PRO A 607 -12.93 2.43 -17.29
N GLY A 608 -13.85 3.38 -17.45
CA GLY A 608 -15.21 3.14 -17.96
C GLY A 608 -15.29 2.70 -19.42
N ARG A 609 -14.19 2.76 -20.19
CA ARG A 609 -14.12 2.37 -21.60
C ARG A 609 -13.32 1.09 -21.85
N LEU A 610 -12.82 0.45 -20.79
CA LEU A 610 -12.05 -0.79 -20.91
C LEU A 610 -12.95 -1.95 -21.38
N ALA A 611 -12.58 -2.59 -22.48
CA ALA A 611 -13.24 -3.79 -22.98
C ALA A 611 -12.64 -5.06 -22.35
N ASN A 612 -13.49 -6.07 -22.10
CA ASN A 612 -13.11 -7.34 -21.44
C ASN A 612 -12.65 -8.42 -22.43
N ASP A 613 -12.60 -8.13 -23.72
CA ASP A 613 -12.25 -9.05 -24.80
C ASP A 613 -10.87 -8.75 -25.43
N GLN A 614 -10.19 -7.72 -24.96
CA GLN A 614 -8.87 -7.31 -25.46
C GLN A 614 -7.77 -7.72 -24.47
N ASP A 615 -6.92 -8.67 -24.87
CA ASP A 615 -5.75 -9.11 -24.10
C ASP A 615 -4.64 -8.04 -24.07
N ARG A 616 -4.88 -6.98 -23.29
CA ARG A 616 -3.95 -5.86 -23.08
C ARG A 616 -4.04 -5.35 -21.66
N GLY A 617 -2.92 -5.17 -20.97
CA GLY A 617 -2.90 -4.69 -19.59
C GLY A 617 -3.46 -5.72 -18.60
N PHE A 618 -3.31 -7.02 -18.88
CA PHE A 618 -3.60 -8.10 -17.94
C PHE A 618 -2.29 -8.70 -17.43
N TYR A 619 -2.22 -9.03 -16.15
CA TYR A 619 -1.11 -9.84 -15.63
C TYR A 619 -1.19 -11.26 -16.16
N HIS A 620 -0.06 -11.81 -16.58
CA HIS A 620 0.10 -13.21 -16.98
C HIS A 620 1.19 -13.87 -16.15
N LEU A 621 1.14 -15.20 -16.05
CA LEU A 621 2.17 -15.97 -15.38
C LEU A 621 3.38 -16.19 -16.29
N PHE A 622 4.57 -16.06 -15.72
CA PHE A 622 5.83 -16.34 -16.38
C PHE A 622 6.71 -17.21 -15.49
N THR A 623 7.61 -17.95 -16.13
CA THR A 623 8.71 -18.66 -15.46
C THR A 623 10.05 -18.21 -16.02
N VAL A 624 11.10 -18.29 -15.21
CA VAL A 624 12.49 -18.08 -15.61
C VAL A 624 13.40 -18.93 -14.71
N ASN A 625 14.52 -19.41 -15.24
CA ASN A 625 15.52 -20.08 -14.41
C ASN A 625 16.27 -19.06 -13.54
N ALA A 626 16.80 -19.47 -12.39
CA ALA A 626 17.53 -18.59 -11.46
C ALA A 626 18.81 -17.98 -12.04
N ASP A 627 19.34 -18.60 -13.11
CA ASP A 627 20.47 -18.11 -13.92
C ASP A 627 20.07 -17.09 -15.00
N GLY A 628 18.76 -16.82 -15.18
CA GLY A 628 18.22 -15.89 -16.16
C GLY A 628 17.80 -16.50 -17.50
N THR A 629 18.08 -17.78 -17.73
CA THR A 629 17.67 -18.50 -18.95
C THR A 629 16.20 -18.94 -18.88
N GLY A 630 15.65 -19.38 -20.01
CA GLY A 630 14.32 -20.03 -20.02
C GLY A 630 13.12 -19.13 -19.70
N LEU A 631 13.25 -17.80 -19.82
CA LEU A 631 12.12 -16.88 -19.64
C LEU A 631 10.96 -17.26 -20.58
N ARG A 632 9.80 -17.63 -20.01
CA ARG A 632 8.65 -18.16 -20.75
C ARG A 632 7.32 -17.67 -20.14
N GLN A 633 6.39 -17.25 -21.00
CA GLN A 633 5.00 -16.99 -20.63
C GLN A 633 4.22 -18.31 -20.51
N ILE A 634 3.44 -18.46 -19.44
CA ILE A 634 2.67 -19.67 -19.11
C ILE A 634 1.19 -19.49 -19.42
N THR A 635 0.63 -18.31 -19.13
CA THR A 635 -0.80 -18.01 -19.36
C THR A 635 -1.01 -16.83 -20.31
N GLY A 636 -2.21 -16.69 -20.89
CA GLY A 636 -2.56 -15.62 -21.82
C GLY A 636 -4.08 -15.46 -21.99
N GLY A 637 -4.52 -14.41 -22.68
CA GLY A 637 -5.94 -14.09 -22.87
C GLY A 637 -6.42 -12.94 -21.99
N PRO A 638 -7.69 -12.52 -22.08
CA PRO A 638 -8.17 -11.30 -21.45
C PRO A 638 -8.52 -11.50 -19.95
N TYR A 639 -7.56 -11.98 -19.17
CA TYR A 639 -7.71 -12.30 -17.75
C TYR A 639 -6.42 -11.98 -16.99
N ASP A 640 -6.56 -11.48 -15.77
CA ASP A 640 -5.44 -11.29 -14.87
C ASP A 640 -5.17 -12.63 -14.18
N ASP A 641 -4.01 -13.22 -14.42
CA ASP A 641 -3.48 -14.41 -13.76
C ASP A 641 -2.26 -14.01 -12.92
N LEU A 642 -2.37 -14.13 -11.59
CA LEU A 642 -1.42 -13.49 -10.69
C LEU A 642 -1.19 -14.23 -9.35
N MET A 643 -0.14 -13.81 -8.64
CA MET A 643 0.30 -14.35 -7.34
C MET A 643 0.53 -15.88 -7.34
N PRO A 644 1.41 -16.40 -8.22
CA PRO A 644 1.64 -17.84 -8.35
C PRO A 644 2.38 -18.42 -7.15
N ALA A 645 2.20 -19.72 -6.90
CA ALA A 645 3.03 -20.52 -6.01
C ALA A 645 3.23 -21.93 -6.58
N TRP A 646 4.40 -22.52 -6.31
CA TRP A 646 4.73 -23.89 -6.71
C TRP A 646 4.04 -24.91 -5.81
N LEU A 647 3.33 -25.85 -6.43
CA LEU A 647 2.82 -27.06 -5.79
C LEU A 647 3.93 -28.12 -5.67
N PRO A 648 3.84 -29.03 -4.69
CA PRO A 648 4.85 -30.08 -4.48
C PRO A 648 5.02 -31.04 -5.66
N ASP A 649 4.00 -31.16 -6.51
CA ASP A 649 3.99 -32.00 -7.72
C ASP A 649 4.58 -31.30 -8.96
N GLY A 650 5.06 -30.06 -8.82
CA GLY A 650 5.59 -29.25 -9.91
C GLY A 650 4.54 -28.40 -10.64
N GLY A 651 3.25 -28.52 -10.29
CA GLY A 651 2.20 -27.63 -10.76
C GLY A 651 2.31 -26.23 -10.17
N ILE A 652 1.51 -25.30 -10.70
CA ILE A 652 1.44 -23.91 -10.25
C ILE A 652 0.00 -23.61 -9.83
N VAL A 653 -0.18 -23.15 -8.58
CA VAL A 653 -1.45 -22.54 -8.12
C VAL A 653 -1.34 -21.02 -8.22
N PHE A 654 -2.44 -20.35 -8.57
CA PHE A 654 -2.49 -18.90 -8.75
C PHE A 654 -3.92 -18.36 -8.59
N CYS A 655 -4.06 -17.05 -8.52
CA CYS A 655 -5.35 -16.37 -8.56
C CYS A 655 -5.66 -15.88 -9.97
N SER A 656 -6.91 -16.02 -10.41
CA SER A 656 -7.31 -15.60 -11.76
C SER A 656 -8.72 -15.01 -11.81
N THR A 657 -8.93 -14.09 -12.76
CA THR A 657 -10.24 -13.54 -13.10
C THR A 657 -11.04 -14.36 -14.12
N ARG A 658 -10.52 -15.53 -14.56
CA ARG A 658 -11.17 -16.41 -15.55
C ARG A 658 -12.55 -16.91 -15.17
N ARG A 659 -12.79 -17.09 -13.86
CA ARG A 659 -14.08 -17.47 -13.27
C ARG A 659 -15.15 -16.39 -13.46
N ARG A 660 -14.74 -15.15 -13.74
CA ARG A 660 -15.60 -13.95 -13.87
C ARG A 660 -16.40 -13.68 -12.60
N GLY A 661 -17.41 -12.81 -12.70
CA GLY A 661 -18.16 -12.29 -11.55
C GLY A 661 -17.58 -10.96 -11.07
N TYR A 662 -18.36 -10.22 -10.29
CA TYR A 662 -18.01 -8.89 -9.79
C TYR A 662 -18.16 -8.83 -8.26
N ALA A 663 -17.35 -8.02 -7.57
CA ALA A 663 -17.60 -7.79 -6.14
C ALA A 663 -18.82 -6.88 -5.94
N ARG A 664 -19.26 -6.71 -4.70
CA ARG A 664 -20.46 -5.91 -4.36
C ARG A 664 -20.14 -4.56 -3.69
N CYS A 665 -18.92 -4.02 -3.84
CA CYS A 665 -18.48 -2.82 -3.08
C CYS A 665 -18.23 -1.56 -3.93
N PHE A 666 -18.20 -1.65 -5.25
CA PHE A 666 -17.70 -0.59 -6.13
C PHE A 666 -18.81 0.09 -6.94
N GLY A 667 -18.77 1.43 -7.03
CA GLY A 667 -19.74 2.23 -7.77
C GLY A 667 -19.52 2.31 -9.29
N GLN A 668 -20.30 3.15 -9.96
CA GLN A 668 -20.28 3.34 -11.43
C GLN A 668 -18.99 3.95 -11.97
N GLN A 669 -18.19 4.60 -11.11
CA GLN A 669 -16.92 5.21 -11.48
C GLN A 669 -15.82 4.19 -11.84
N PHE A 670 -16.07 2.90 -11.63
CA PHE A 670 -15.08 1.84 -11.84
C PHE A 670 -15.31 1.10 -13.16
N SER A 671 -14.22 0.57 -13.71
CA SER A 671 -14.20 -0.15 -14.99
C SER A 671 -15.13 -1.37 -14.99
N PRO A 672 -15.72 -1.81 -16.11
CA PRO A 672 -16.41 -3.11 -16.22
C PRO A 672 -15.47 -4.33 -16.27
N ARG A 673 -14.15 -4.13 -16.26
CA ARG A 673 -13.12 -5.18 -16.35
C ARG A 673 -12.72 -5.83 -15.03
N TRP A 674 -13.29 -5.35 -13.94
CA TRP A 674 -12.89 -5.71 -12.58
C TRP A 674 -13.53 -7.03 -12.09
N HIS A 675 -13.17 -8.12 -12.73
CA HIS A 675 -13.63 -9.44 -12.31
C HIS A 675 -12.96 -9.91 -11.01
N VAL A 676 -13.64 -10.78 -10.26
CA VAL A 676 -13.12 -11.32 -8.99
C VAL A 676 -12.01 -12.34 -9.22
N TYR A 677 -11.01 -12.35 -8.33
CA TYR A 677 -9.90 -13.30 -8.35
C TYR A 677 -10.27 -14.59 -7.62
N THR A 678 -10.10 -15.76 -8.23
CA THR A 678 -10.34 -17.07 -7.59
C THR A 678 -9.19 -18.02 -7.87
N LEU A 679 -9.03 -19.05 -7.02
CA LEU A 679 -7.92 -20.01 -7.18
C LEU A 679 -8.04 -20.86 -8.44
N HIS A 680 -6.91 -21.01 -9.13
CA HIS A 680 -6.71 -21.83 -10.32
C HIS A 680 -5.41 -22.61 -10.22
N ARG A 681 -5.28 -23.65 -11.04
CA ARG A 681 -4.07 -24.46 -11.21
C ARG A 681 -3.72 -24.56 -12.68
N VAL A 682 -2.43 -24.62 -12.98
CA VAL A 682 -1.86 -24.94 -14.30
C VAL A 682 -0.59 -25.77 -14.10
N GLU A 683 -0.23 -26.62 -15.06
CA GLU A 683 1.06 -27.28 -15.05
C GLU A 683 2.18 -26.33 -15.48
N ALA A 684 3.44 -26.66 -15.16
CA ALA A 684 4.60 -25.81 -15.45
C ALA A 684 4.79 -25.50 -16.96
N ASP A 685 4.23 -26.32 -17.85
CA ASP A 685 4.24 -26.12 -19.30
C ASP A 685 3.04 -25.30 -19.83
N GLY A 686 2.14 -24.86 -18.95
CA GLY A 686 0.92 -24.13 -19.33
C GLY A 686 -0.28 -25.02 -19.66
N SER A 687 -0.14 -26.35 -19.59
CA SER A 687 -1.24 -27.29 -19.83
C SER A 687 -2.14 -27.45 -18.60
N ASN A 688 -3.31 -28.09 -18.81
CA ASN A 688 -4.27 -28.44 -17.74
C ASN A 688 -4.68 -27.26 -16.84
N LEU A 689 -4.83 -26.06 -17.43
CA LEU A 689 -5.35 -24.90 -16.72
C LEU A 689 -6.80 -25.18 -16.30
N ARG A 690 -7.07 -25.12 -14.98
CA ARG A 690 -8.41 -25.33 -14.42
C ARG A 690 -8.69 -24.46 -13.20
N THR A 691 -9.97 -24.15 -13.00
CA THR A 691 -10.49 -23.48 -11.80
C THR A 691 -10.49 -24.43 -10.63
N LEU A 692 -9.97 -23.99 -9.49
CA LEU A 692 -10.01 -24.74 -8.22
C LEU A 692 -11.10 -24.22 -7.28
N SER A 693 -11.46 -22.93 -7.37
CA SER A 693 -12.40 -22.29 -6.46
C SER A 693 -13.59 -21.67 -7.19
N TYR A 694 -14.78 -21.95 -6.67
CA TYR A 694 -16.05 -21.43 -7.18
C TYR A 694 -16.67 -20.41 -6.21
N HIS A 695 -15.84 -19.82 -5.34
CA HIS A 695 -16.23 -18.73 -4.45
C HIS A 695 -16.82 -17.54 -5.23
N ASP A 696 -17.70 -16.77 -4.59
CA ASP A 696 -18.45 -15.69 -5.26
C ASP A 696 -17.69 -14.35 -5.30
N THR A 697 -16.69 -14.16 -4.43
CA THR A 697 -15.86 -12.95 -4.35
C THR A 697 -14.38 -13.27 -4.55
N ASN A 698 -13.46 -12.50 -3.95
CA ASN A 698 -12.03 -12.58 -4.21
C ASN A 698 -11.27 -13.48 -3.23
N GLU A 699 -10.21 -14.09 -3.75
CA GLU A 699 -9.18 -14.86 -3.04
C GLU A 699 -7.79 -14.40 -3.48
N TRP A 700 -6.80 -14.43 -2.58
CA TRP A 700 -5.46 -13.89 -2.84
C TRP A 700 -4.31 -14.67 -2.18
N PHE A 701 -3.10 -14.44 -2.69
CA PHE A 701 -1.82 -14.89 -2.13
C PHE A 701 -1.76 -16.38 -1.75
N PRO A 702 -1.99 -17.31 -2.69
CA PRO A 702 -1.81 -18.72 -2.39
C PRO A 702 -0.35 -19.01 -2.01
N THR A 703 -0.18 -19.84 -0.99
CA THR A 703 1.09 -20.48 -0.59
C THR A 703 0.82 -21.95 -0.26
N VAL A 704 1.85 -22.76 -0.08
CA VAL A 704 1.70 -24.19 0.25
C VAL A 704 2.25 -24.44 1.65
N SER A 705 1.40 -24.96 2.53
CA SER A 705 1.79 -25.35 3.90
C SER A 705 2.73 -26.56 3.90
N HIS A 706 3.39 -26.82 5.03
CA HIS A 706 4.24 -28.01 5.21
C HIS A 706 3.50 -29.34 5.07
N SER A 707 2.16 -29.33 5.14
CA SER A 707 1.31 -30.51 4.91
C SER A 707 0.93 -30.73 3.44
N GLY A 708 1.28 -29.80 2.55
CA GLY A 708 0.91 -29.84 1.13
C GLY A 708 -0.43 -29.16 0.79
N LEU A 709 -1.17 -28.65 1.79
CA LEU A 709 -2.38 -27.86 1.55
C LEU A 709 -2.04 -26.46 1.00
N ILE A 710 -2.87 -25.95 0.10
CA ILE A 710 -2.84 -24.56 -0.35
C ILE A 710 -3.46 -23.69 0.75
N VAL A 711 -2.76 -22.64 1.18
CA VAL A 711 -3.23 -21.63 2.14
C VAL A 711 -3.33 -20.29 1.41
N TYR A 712 -4.41 -19.54 1.62
CA TYR A 712 -4.70 -18.31 0.88
C TYR A 712 -5.62 -17.40 1.71
N ALA A 713 -5.72 -16.13 1.33
CA ALA A 713 -6.70 -15.22 1.90
C ALA A 713 -8.00 -15.27 1.09
N ARG A 714 -9.16 -15.29 1.76
CA ARG A 714 -10.49 -15.25 1.12
C ARG A 714 -11.32 -14.14 1.72
N TRP A 715 -12.01 -13.42 0.85
CA TRP A 715 -13.00 -12.42 1.22
C TRP A 715 -14.37 -13.05 1.46
N ASP A 716 -14.79 -13.23 2.71
CA ASP A 716 -16.08 -13.82 3.03
C ASP A 716 -17.16 -12.74 3.25
N TYR A 717 -18.05 -12.59 2.27
CA TYR A 717 -18.94 -11.44 2.15
C TYR A 717 -20.39 -11.87 1.87
N ILE A 718 -20.92 -12.76 2.71
CA ILE A 718 -22.30 -13.25 2.61
C ILE A 718 -23.11 -12.65 3.75
N ASP A 719 -23.95 -11.66 3.41
CA ASP A 719 -24.76 -10.90 4.37
C ASP A 719 -23.92 -10.26 5.50
N ARG A 720 -22.62 -10.02 5.29
CA ARG A 720 -21.62 -9.50 6.25
C ARG A 720 -21.08 -8.13 5.84
N ASP A 721 -20.31 -7.49 6.73
CA ASP A 721 -19.52 -6.32 6.35
C ASP A 721 -18.62 -6.63 5.15
N ALA A 722 -18.63 -5.74 4.18
CA ALA A 722 -17.84 -5.83 2.98
C ALA A 722 -16.32 -5.76 3.23
N VAL A 723 -15.83 -5.34 4.39
CA VAL A 723 -14.43 -4.99 4.60
C VAL A 723 -13.72 -5.95 5.56
N THR A 724 -14.39 -6.47 6.58
CA THR A 724 -13.72 -7.03 7.77
C THR A 724 -13.25 -8.49 7.66
N HIS A 725 -13.69 -9.24 6.65
CA HIS A 725 -13.53 -10.70 6.59
C HIS A 725 -12.63 -11.17 5.43
N GLN A 726 -11.35 -10.80 5.45
CA GLN A 726 -10.39 -11.14 4.40
C GLN A 726 -9.19 -11.89 4.98
N ASN A 727 -9.44 -13.09 5.53
CA ASN A 727 -8.48 -13.83 6.35
C ASN A 727 -8.18 -15.24 5.79
N LEU A 728 -7.52 -16.10 6.57
CA LEU A 728 -6.82 -17.29 6.09
C LEU A 728 -7.74 -18.50 5.89
N TRP A 729 -7.62 -19.12 4.73
CA TRP A 729 -8.31 -20.35 4.33
C TRP A 729 -7.30 -21.36 3.80
N ALA A 730 -7.71 -22.64 3.76
CA ALA A 730 -6.95 -23.72 3.19
C ALA A 730 -7.79 -24.59 2.26
N THR A 731 -7.18 -25.22 1.26
CA THR A 731 -7.80 -26.20 0.35
C THR A 731 -6.77 -27.22 -0.12
N ARG A 732 -7.23 -28.36 -0.64
CA ARG A 732 -6.34 -29.37 -1.25
C ARG A 732 -5.86 -28.90 -2.64
N PRO A 733 -4.72 -29.40 -3.16
CA PRO A 733 -4.19 -29.03 -4.48
C PRO A 733 -5.12 -29.29 -5.68
N ASP A 734 -6.20 -30.06 -5.49
CA ASP A 734 -7.23 -30.34 -6.48
C ASP A 734 -8.51 -29.50 -6.32
N GLY A 735 -8.54 -28.57 -5.36
CA GLY A 735 -9.67 -27.69 -5.08
C GLY A 735 -10.74 -28.29 -4.16
N THR A 736 -10.53 -29.50 -3.65
CA THR A 736 -11.45 -30.15 -2.70
C THR A 736 -11.22 -29.70 -1.25
N ASN A 737 -12.27 -29.79 -0.43
CA ASN A 737 -12.27 -29.45 0.99
C ASN A 737 -11.78 -28.03 1.34
N PRO A 738 -12.36 -26.96 0.78
CA PRO A 738 -12.06 -25.59 1.21
C PRO A 738 -12.54 -25.33 2.65
N GLN A 739 -11.66 -24.78 3.49
CA GLN A 739 -11.94 -24.54 4.91
C GLN A 739 -11.29 -23.26 5.44
N ALA A 740 -12.00 -22.55 6.32
CA ALA A 740 -11.42 -21.41 7.04
C ALA A 740 -10.35 -21.92 8.02
N LEU A 741 -9.13 -21.42 7.89
CA LEU A 741 -7.99 -21.75 8.74
C LEU A 741 -7.94 -20.83 9.95
N TRP A 742 -8.07 -19.52 9.74
CA TRP A 742 -8.12 -18.53 10.82
C TRP A 742 -8.82 -17.23 10.38
N GLY A 743 -9.50 -16.57 11.31
CA GLY A 743 -9.90 -15.17 11.19
C GLY A 743 -11.26 -14.92 10.52
N ASN A 744 -12.09 -15.95 10.31
CA ASN A 744 -13.36 -15.78 9.59
C ASN A 744 -14.43 -15.01 10.39
N ALA A 745 -14.28 -14.90 11.71
CA ALA A 745 -15.14 -14.13 12.60
C ALA A 745 -14.34 -13.16 13.51
N THR A 746 -13.06 -12.94 13.19
CA THR A 746 -12.21 -12.04 14.00
C THR A 746 -12.41 -10.60 13.53
N PRO A 747 -12.70 -9.65 14.44
CA PRO A 747 -13.00 -8.27 14.06
C PRO A 747 -11.79 -7.50 13.53
N LYS A 748 -10.57 -7.91 13.88
CA LYS A 748 -9.33 -7.30 13.36
C LYS A 748 -8.15 -8.28 13.42
N PRO A 749 -7.09 -8.11 12.60
CA PRO A 749 -7.06 -7.23 11.42
C PRO A 749 -8.16 -7.59 10.41
N HIS A 750 -8.64 -6.59 9.65
CA HIS A 750 -9.66 -6.82 8.62
C HIS A 750 -9.14 -7.74 7.50
N CYS A 751 -7.85 -7.62 7.20
CA CYS A 751 -7.19 -8.35 6.14
C CYS A 751 -5.87 -8.98 6.62
N THR A 752 -5.64 -10.22 6.24
CA THR A 752 -4.38 -10.94 6.51
C THR A 752 -3.85 -11.55 5.21
N PHE A 753 -2.78 -10.96 4.67
CA PHE A 753 -2.26 -11.25 3.32
C PHE A 753 -0.82 -11.71 3.33
N GLN A 754 -0.36 -12.21 2.17
CA GLN A 754 1.01 -12.70 1.97
C GLN A 754 1.44 -13.70 3.05
N ALA A 755 0.52 -14.58 3.46
CA ALA A 755 0.81 -15.58 4.46
C ALA A 755 1.90 -16.54 3.98
N GLN A 756 2.83 -16.88 4.86
CA GLN A 756 3.90 -17.83 4.62
C GLN A 756 4.01 -18.82 5.78
N PRO A 757 4.11 -20.14 5.52
CA PRO A 757 4.33 -21.12 6.57
C PRO A 757 5.72 -20.93 7.19
N VAL A 758 5.80 -20.93 8.52
CA VAL A 758 7.07 -20.77 9.23
C VAL A 758 7.84 -22.11 9.23
N PRO A 759 9.13 -22.16 8.83
CA PRO A 759 9.90 -23.40 8.85
C PRO A 759 9.91 -24.07 10.22
N GLY A 760 9.66 -25.39 10.24
CA GLY A 760 9.66 -26.18 11.49
C GLY A 760 8.51 -25.87 12.46
N SER A 761 7.45 -25.20 11.99
CA SER A 761 6.33 -24.74 12.81
C SER A 761 4.99 -24.94 12.09
N HIS A 762 3.88 -24.96 12.86
CA HIS A 762 2.51 -24.92 12.35
C HIS A 762 1.95 -23.49 12.18
N LYS A 763 2.75 -22.47 12.50
CA LYS A 763 2.36 -21.05 12.44
C LYS A 763 2.57 -20.46 11.05
N PHE A 764 1.92 -19.33 10.82
CA PHE A 764 2.01 -18.55 9.59
C PHE A 764 2.46 -17.12 9.91
N LEU A 765 3.41 -16.60 9.14
CA LEU A 765 3.76 -15.18 9.14
C LEU A 765 2.93 -14.49 8.06
N ALA A 766 2.35 -13.32 8.35
CA ALA A 766 1.51 -12.60 7.39
C ALA A 766 1.58 -11.07 7.57
N THR A 767 1.10 -10.35 6.57
CA THR A 767 0.88 -8.90 6.59
C THR A 767 -0.57 -8.62 7.00
N ALA A 768 -0.77 -7.99 8.15
CA ALA A 768 -2.05 -7.41 8.57
C ALA A 768 -2.25 -6.08 7.83
N SER A 769 -3.16 -6.08 6.85
CA SER A 769 -3.30 -5.02 5.83
C SER A 769 -4.63 -4.25 5.95
N ALA A 770 -4.69 -3.08 5.33
CA ALA A 770 -5.94 -2.40 5.02
C ALA A 770 -6.64 -3.02 3.80
N HIS A 771 -7.95 -2.76 3.68
CA HIS A 771 -8.72 -3.01 2.47
C HIS A 771 -8.59 -1.83 1.47
N HIS A 772 -8.70 -0.59 1.96
CA HIS A 772 -8.66 0.63 1.15
C HIS A 772 -7.25 1.20 0.94
N SER A 773 -6.23 0.32 0.87
CA SER A 773 -4.84 0.67 0.53
C SER A 773 -4.17 -0.45 -0.26
N ILE A 774 -2.87 -0.34 -0.54
CA ILE A 774 -2.04 -1.44 -1.05
C ILE A 774 -1.87 -2.53 0.02
N THR A 775 -1.38 -3.70 -0.38
CA THR A 775 -1.08 -4.79 0.57
C THR A 775 0.15 -4.44 1.41
N ALA A 776 -0.10 -3.82 2.56
CA ALA A 776 0.93 -3.34 3.48
C ALA A 776 0.33 -3.06 4.87
N GLY A 777 1.15 -3.20 5.90
CA GLY A 777 0.77 -2.87 7.27
C GLY A 777 1.69 -3.52 8.29
N SER A 778 1.10 -4.08 9.35
CA SER A 778 1.85 -4.74 10.42
C SER A 778 2.24 -6.16 10.04
N ILE A 779 3.39 -6.64 10.50
CA ILE A 779 3.73 -8.06 10.43
C ILE A 779 3.16 -8.80 11.64
N VAL A 780 2.47 -9.90 11.39
CA VAL A 780 1.84 -10.75 12.40
C VAL A 780 2.26 -12.20 12.25
N LEU A 781 2.47 -12.87 13.37
CA LEU A 781 2.57 -14.31 13.47
C LEU A 781 1.23 -14.86 13.93
N VAL A 782 0.63 -15.74 13.13
CA VAL A 782 -0.67 -16.36 13.37
C VAL A 782 -0.47 -17.82 13.76
N ASP A 783 -1.02 -18.22 14.89
CA ASP A 783 -1.07 -19.60 15.37
C ASP A 783 -2.54 -20.10 15.36
N PRO A 784 -2.97 -20.78 14.27
CA PRO A 784 -4.33 -21.30 14.17
C PRO A 784 -4.68 -22.39 15.20
N SER A 785 -3.69 -22.95 15.92
CA SER A 785 -3.94 -23.95 16.96
C SER A 785 -4.37 -23.33 18.30
N VAL A 786 -4.08 -22.04 18.52
CA VAL A 786 -4.47 -21.30 19.72
C VAL A 786 -5.94 -20.92 19.67
N ALA A 787 -6.37 -20.33 18.55
CA ALA A 787 -7.76 -20.03 18.25
C ALA A 787 -7.96 -19.98 16.74
N ARG A 788 -9.16 -20.36 16.27
CA ARG A 788 -9.56 -20.24 14.86
C ARG A 788 -10.10 -18.85 14.56
N ASP A 789 -10.81 -18.26 15.51
CA ASP A 789 -11.35 -16.92 15.45
C ASP A 789 -11.01 -16.25 16.77
N GLY A 790 -10.32 -15.12 16.73
CA GLY A 790 -9.82 -14.45 17.92
C GLY A 790 -8.44 -13.83 17.71
N LEU A 791 -8.18 -12.79 18.50
CA LEU A 791 -6.90 -12.07 18.49
C LEU A 791 -5.80 -12.81 19.26
N GLU A 792 -6.17 -13.75 20.12
CA GLU A 792 -5.26 -14.60 20.89
C GLU A 792 -4.35 -15.48 20.01
N ALA A 793 -4.79 -15.81 18.79
CA ALA A 793 -3.98 -16.50 17.80
C ALA A 793 -2.93 -15.59 17.13
N VAL A 794 -2.99 -14.27 17.35
CA VAL A 794 -2.16 -13.29 16.65
C VAL A 794 -1.13 -12.68 17.59
N THR A 795 0.15 -12.86 17.24
CA THR A 795 1.25 -12.09 17.81
C THR A 795 1.66 -11.00 16.82
N ARG A 796 1.52 -9.72 17.20
CA ARG A 796 1.98 -8.59 16.38
C ARG A 796 3.48 -8.40 16.55
N ILE A 797 4.27 -8.68 15.51
CA ILE A 797 5.73 -8.57 15.52
C ILE A 797 6.17 -7.10 15.43
N THR A 798 5.39 -6.25 14.73
CA THR A 798 5.69 -4.82 14.55
C THR A 798 4.68 -3.96 15.30
N PRO A 799 4.75 -3.84 16.64
CA PRO A 799 3.73 -3.17 17.44
C PRO A 799 3.65 -1.66 17.24
N SER A 800 4.68 -1.03 16.66
CA SER A 800 4.66 0.40 16.30
C SER A 800 3.69 0.72 15.16
N VAL A 801 3.31 -0.28 14.37
CA VAL A 801 2.37 -0.14 13.25
C VAL A 801 0.99 -0.58 13.74
N PRO A 802 -0.06 0.23 13.56
CA PRO A 802 -1.43 -0.21 13.87
C PRO A 802 -1.88 -1.27 12.86
N PHE A 803 -2.97 -1.99 13.14
CA PHE A 803 -3.69 -2.70 12.09
C PHE A 803 -4.37 -1.66 11.19
N PRO A 804 -3.90 -1.44 9.95
CA PRO A 804 -4.41 -0.35 9.12
C PRO A 804 -5.91 -0.49 8.93
N GLU A 805 -6.63 0.63 8.95
CA GLU A 805 -8.10 0.71 8.83
C GLU A 805 -8.88 0.17 10.04
N ALA A 806 -8.48 -0.98 10.59
CA ALA A 806 -9.09 -1.57 11.77
C ALA A 806 -8.80 -0.80 13.07
N GLU A 807 -7.64 -0.14 13.16
CA GLU A 807 -7.21 0.67 14.31
C GLU A 807 -6.99 2.14 13.98
N GLY A 808 -7.07 2.52 12.70
CA GLY A 808 -6.94 3.91 12.25
C GLY A 808 -6.33 4.05 10.86
N ALA A 809 -6.44 5.25 10.30
CA ALA A 809 -5.86 5.62 9.01
C ALA A 809 -4.45 6.26 9.11
N ASP A 810 -4.00 6.58 10.33
CA ASP A 810 -2.67 7.14 10.57
C ASP A 810 -1.63 6.02 10.65
N VAL A 811 -1.03 5.71 9.51
CA VAL A 811 -0.03 4.65 9.35
C VAL A 811 1.26 5.29 8.80
N PRO A 812 2.15 5.80 9.68
CA PRO A 812 3.31 6.61 9.27
C PRO A 812 4.46 5.78 8.69
N GLU A 813 4.49 4.48 8.95
CA GLU A 813 5.44 3.50 8.42
C GLU A 813 4.70 2.17 8.19
N TYR A 814 5.17 1.32 7.29
CA TYR A 814 4.52 0.04 7.00
C TYR A 814 5.48 -1.04 6.52
N TYR A 815 5.05 -2.29 6.63
CA TYR A 815 5.77 -3.47 6.17
C TYR A 815 4.97 -4.23 5.10
N ALA A 816 5.66 -5.01 4.28
CA ALA A 816 5.07 -5.87 3.26
C ALA A 816 5.98 -7.08 2.96
N SER A 817 5.43 -8.05 2.24
CA SER A 817 6.12 -9.23 1.69
C SER A 817 7.01 -9.98 2.70
N PRO A 818 6.45 -10.44 3.84
CA PRO A 818 7.25 -11.12 4.85
C PRO A 818 7.68 -12.52 4.39
N TRP A 819 8.89 -12.92 4.77
CA TRP A 819 9.44 -14.26 4.53
C TRP A 819 10.03 -14.83 5.83
N PRO A 820 9.48 -15.93 6.39
CA PRO A 820 9.96 -16.48 7.65
C PRO A 820 11.23 -17.32 7.48
N LEU A 821 12.22 -17.08 8.36
CA LEU A 821 13.38 -17.95 8.54
C LEU A 821 13.20 -18.89 9.74
N SER A 822 12.46 -18.44 10.75
CA SER A 822 12.03 -19.20 11.93
C SER A 822 10.82 -18.48 12.57
N GLU A 823 10.34 -18.95 13.73
CA GLU A 823 9.34 -18.21 14.53
C GLU A 823 9.88 -16.92 15.16
N ARG A 824 11.16 -16.59 14.97
CA ARG A 824 11.80 -15.44 15.61
C ARG A 824 12.53 -14.48 14.67
N TYR A 825 12.75 -14.89 13.42
CA TYR A 825 13.54 -14.11 12.45
C TYR A 825 12.91 -14.19 11.07
N TYR A 826 12.83 -13.04 10.43
CA TYR A 826 12.06 -12.82 9.21
C TYR A 826 12.82 -11.89 8.26
N LEU A 827 12.57 -12.01 6.96
CA LEU A 827 12.90 -10.98 5.97
C LEU A 827 11.63 -10.22 5.62
N VAL A 828 11.72 -8.92 5.44
CA VAL A 828 10.57 -8.06 5.17
C VAL A 828 10.92 -6.94 4.20
N ALA A 829 9.93 -6.43 3.48
CA ALA A 829 9.99 -5.13 2.86
C ALA A 829 9.45 -4.08 3.85
N TYR A 830 10.08 -2.92 3.94
CA TYR A 830 9.68 -1.84 4.86
C TYR A 830 9.75 -0.47 4.20
N SER A 831 8.73 0.35 4.48
CA SER A 831 8.64 1.76 4.11
C SER A 831 8.66 2.65 5.34
N PRO A 832 9.56 3.65 5.40
CA PRO A 832 9.53 4.71 6.40
C PRO A 832 8.56 5.84 6.04
N GLN A 833 7.87 5.74 4.90
CA GLN A 833 6.89 6.71 4.46
C GLN A 833 5.48 6.25 4.83
N PRO A 834 4.54 7.18 5.03
CA PRO A 834 3.16 6.84 5.35
C PRO A 834 2.51 5.98 4.28
N LEU A 835 1.61 5.10 4.71
CA LEU A 835 0.77 4.32 3.82
C LEU A 835 -0.26 5.24 3.13
N VAL A 836 -0.34 5.17 1.80
CA VAL A 836 -1.29 5.99 1.02
C VAL A 836 -2.64 5.27 0.87
N TRP A 837 -3.73 5.98 1.15
CA TRP A 837 -5.10 5.51 0.97
C TRP A 837 -5.61 5.76 -0.46
N GLU A 838 -6.65 5.05 -0.88
CA GLU A 838 -7.30 5.34 -2.16
C GLU A 838 -7.79 6.79 -2.26
N PRO A 839 -7.77 7.40 -3.46
CA PRO A 839 -7.31 6.85 -4.74
C PRO A 839 -5.81 7.02 -5.00
N GLY A 840 -5.02 7.43 -4.01
CA GLY A 840 -3.62 7.83 -4.20
C GLY A 840 -2.68 6.68 -4.59
N ALA A 841 -1.53 7.01 -5.15
CA ALA A 841 -0.44 6.07 -5.41
C ALA A 841 0.64 6.19 -4.34
N ASN A 842 1.23 5.06 -3.94
CA ASN A 842 2.40 5.05 -3.07
C ASN A 842 3.66 5.47 -3.85
N ASP A 843 4.65 6.01 -3.12
CA ASP A 843 5.94 6.42 -3.69
C ASP A 843 6.63 5.23 -4.39
N PRO A 844 7.11 5.41 -5.64
CA PRO A 844 7.88 4.41 -6.35
C PRO A 844 9.04 3.78 -5.56
N ALA A 845 9.70 4.53 -4.67
CA ALA A 845 10.89 4.12 -3.92
C ALA A 845 10.63 3.84 -2.43
N ALA A 846 9.37 3.63 -2.03
CA ALA A 846 8.98 3.48 -0.63
C ALA A 846 9.71 2.32 0.09
N LEU A 847 9.76 1.15 -0.54
CA LEU A 847 10.17 -0.11 0.09
C LEU A 847 11.67 -0.43 -0.04
N GLY A 848 12.28 -0.84 1.07
CA GLY A 848 13.60 -1.49 1.10
C GLY A 848 13.53 -2.84 1.82
N LEU A 849 14.58 -3.66 1.70
CA LEU A 849 14.66 -5.00 2.26
C LEU A 849 15.39 -5.00 3.61
N TYR A 850 14.81 -5.69 4.60
CA TYR A 850 15.30 -5.72 5.97
C TYR A 850 15.25 -7.16 6.51
N VAL A 851 16.12 -7.45 7.48
CA VAL A 851 15.90 -8.54 8.44
C VAL A 851 15.15 -7.96 9.64
N LEU A 852 14.17 -8.71 10.15
CA LEU A 852 13.30 -8.36 11.27
C LEU A 852 13.33 -9.49 12.30
N ASP A 853 13.44 -9.18 13.59
CA ASP A 853 13.33 -10.18 14.66
C ASP A 853 11.98 -10.17 15.38
N TRP A 854 11.83 -11.07 16.34
CA TRP A 854 10.63 -11.25 17.16
C TRP A 854 10.27 -10.06 18.05
N GLN A 855 11.20 -9.13 18.28
CA GLN A 855 10.97 -7.91 19.08
C GLN A 855 10.51 -6.73 18.20
N GLY A 856 10.48 -6.92 16.88
CA GLY A 856 10.22 -5.86 15.92
C GLY A 856 11.45 -5.02 15.57
N ASP A 857 12.66 -5.49 15.95
CA ASP A 857 13.90 -4.82 15.58
C ASP A 857 14.30 -5.18 14.15
N ARG A 858 14.61 -4.15 13.37
CA ARG A 858 14.95 -4.27 11.95
C ARG A 858 16.37 -3.82 11.65
N GLU A 859 17.00 -4.45 10.67
CA GLU A 859 18.28 -4.03 10.11
C GLU A 859 18.23 -4.03 8.57
N LEU A 860 18.68 -2.92 7.97
CA LEU A 860 18.67 -2.74 6.51
C LEU A 860 19.60 -3.75 5.83
N LEU A 861 19.07 -4.48 4.86
CA LEU A 861 19.83 -5.37 3.98
C LEU A 861 20.14 -4.70 2.64
N TYR A 862 19.15 -4.03 2.05
CA TYR A 862 19.26 -3.39 0.74
C TYR A 862 18.15 -2.36 0.54
N ARG A 863 18.48 -1.23 -0.11
CA ARG A 863 17.49 -0.25 -0.59
C ARG A 863 18.01 0.35 -1.88
N ASP A 864 17.13 0.38 -2.87
CA ASP A 864 17.29 1.21 -4.05
C ASP A 864 16.57 2.54 -3.78
N LEU A 865 17.18 3.66 -4.17
CA LEU A 865 16.63 4.99 -3.90
C LEU A 865 15.62 5.45 -4.94
N ASP A 866 15.58 4.79 -6.10
CA ASP A 866 14.73 5.15 -7.22
C ASP A 866 13.51 4.22 -7.35
N ILE A 867 13.55 3.03 -6.74
CA ILE A 867 12.49 2.02 -6.88
C ILE A 867 12.36 1.08 -5.67
N GLY A 868 11.13 0.72 -5.36
CA GLY A 868 10.77 -0.13 -4.23
C GLY A 868 11.24 -1.55 -4.43
N CYS A 869 11.80 -2.13 -3.37
CA CYS A 869 12.31 -3.50 -3.31
C CYS A 869 11.44 -4.34 -2.38
N GLU A 870 10.94 -5.48 -2.86
CA GLU A 870 10.06 -6.35 -2.09
C GLU A 870 10.17 -7.84 -2.48
N SER A 871 9.35 -8.69 -1.85
CA SER A 871 9.38 -10.15 -2.02
C SER A 871 10.76 -10.80 -1.80
N PRO A 872 11.45 -10.53 -0.67
CA PRO A 872 12.74 -11.16 -0.37
C PRO A 872 12.60 -12.67 -0.20
N CYS A 873 13.35 -13.45 -0.97
CA CYS A 873 13.39 -14.91 -0.91
C CYS A 873 14.84 -15.41 -0.94
N PRO A 874 15.31 -16.18 0.06
CA PRO A 874 16.61 -16.86 0.00
C PRO A 874 16.74 -17.72 -1.26
N LEU A 875 17.86 -17.59 -1.98
CA LEU A 875 18.15 -18.39 -3.18
C LEU A 875 18.81 -19.71 -2.80
N VAL A 876 18.08 -20.55 -2.06
CA VAL A 876 18.56 -21.87 -1.61
C VAL A 876 17.45 -22.91 -1.69
N PRO A 877 17.78 -24.18 -1.96
CA PRO A 877 16.79 -25.26 -1.92
C PRO A 877 16.12 -25.34 -0.55
N ARG A 878 14.85 -25.70 -0.54
CA ARG A 878 14.03 -25.87 0.65
C ARG A 878 13.28 -27.21 0.62
N PRO A 879 12.90 -27.76 1.77
CA PRO A 879 12.13 -29.01 1.81
C PRO A 879 10.85 -28.91 0.98
N THR A 880 10.63 -29.88 0.10
CA THR A 880 9.38 -30.03 -0.63
C THR A 880 8.32 -30.63 0.30
N PRO A 881 7.14 -29.99 0.48
CA PRO A 881 6.03 -30.59 1.21
C PRO A 881 5.56 -31.90 0.58
N PRO A 882 4.78 -32.73 1.27
CA PRO A 882 4.19 -33.92 0.69
C PRO A 882 3.26 -33.59 -0.49
N VAL A 883 3.30 -34.41 -1.53
CA VAL A 883 2.28 -34.38 -2.60
C VAL A 883 1.01 -35.01 -2.05
N ILE A 884 -0.09 -34.25 -2.04
CA ILE A 884 -1.41 -34.73 -1.63
C ILE A 884 -2.10 -35.35 -2.85
N PRO A 885 -2.48 -36.65 -2.82
CA PRO A 885 -3.24 -37.26 -3.91
C PRO A 885 -4.60 -36.58 -4.10
N PRO A 886 -5.10 -36.47 -5.34
CA PRO A 886 -6.43 -35.94 -5.59
C PRO A 886 -7.50 -36.81 -4.90
N ALA A 887 -8.48 -36.16 -4.27
CA ALA A 887 -9.58 -36.81 -3.56
C ALA A 887 -10.75 -37.17 -4.49
N SER A 888 -10.83 -36.55 -5.66
CA SER A 888 -11.74 -36.95 -6.74
C SER A 888 -10.99 -37.23 -8.03
N ALA A 889 -11.53 -38.14 -8.87
CA ALA A 889 -11.00 -38.34 -10.21
C ALA A 889 -11.22 -37.03 -10.98
N ALA A 890 -10.14 -36.33 -11.34
CA ALA A 890 -10.21 -35.14 -12.16
C ALA A 890 -10.85 -35.52 -13.49
N THR A 891 -12.15 -35.25 -13.66
CA THR A 891 -12.75 -35.23 -14.99
C THR A 891 -12.01 -34.14 -15.76
N GLY A 892 -11.34 -34.52 -16.84
CA GLY A 892 -10.55 -33.62 -17.66
C GLY A 892 -11.44 -32.58 -18.33
N ASP A 893 -11.70 -31.48 -17.63
CA ASP A 893 -12.41 -30.34 -18.17
C ASP A 893 -11.41 -29.30 -18.64
N ALA A 894 -11.14 -29.33 -19.95
CA ALA A 894 -10.64 -28.15 -20.62
C ALA A 894 -11.65 -27.02 -20.44
N CYS A 895 -11.20 -25.89 -19.89
CA CYS A 895 -11.96 -24.65 -19.89
C CYS A 895 -12.49 -24.37 -21.33
N PRO A 896 -13.76 -23.98 -21.52
CA PRO A 896 -14.28 -23.62 -22.82
C PRO A 896 -13.75 -22.24 -23.24
N THR A 897 -12.44 -22.14 -23.50
CA THR A 897 -11.82 -20.95 -24.13
C THR A 897 -10.70 -21.24 -25.12
N THR A 898 -10.32 -22.50 -25.38
CA THR A 898 -9.39 -22.80 -26.47
C THR A 898 -10.13 -23.31 -27.70
N ALA A 899 -10.83 -22.41 -28.40
CA ALA A 899 -11.01 -22.59 -29.83
C ALA A 899 -9.63 -22.38 -30.48
N ARG A 900 -8.91 -23.48 -30.72
CA ARG A 900 -7.78 -23.47 -31.66
C ARG A 900 -8.33 -23.02 -33.00
N VAL A 901 -7.99 -21.81 -33.43
CA VAL A 901 -8.30 -21.32 -34.78
C VAL A 901 -7.43 -22.11 -35.76
N ALA A 902 -7.96 -23.23 -36.24
CA ALA A 902 -7.48 -23.82 -37.48
C ALA A 902 -8.10 -23.02 -38.63
N ARG A 903 -7.28 -22.19 -39.30
CA ARG A 903 -7.67 -21.57 -40.57
C ARG A 903 -7.80 -22.67 -41.62
N THR A 904 -9.02 -22.97 -42.04
CA THR A 904 -9.26 -23.61 -43.34
C THR A 904 -9.67 -22.56 -44.37
N ALA A 905 -9.13 -22.71 -45.57
CA ALA A 905 -9.29 -21.77 -46.68
C ALA A 905 -10.71 -21.84 -47.30
N ALA A 906 -11.72 -21.33 -46.59
CA ALA A 906 -13.00 -20.87 -47.14
C ALA A 906 -13.85 -20.35 -45.97
N GLY A 907 -13.92 -19.01 -45.80
CA GLY A 907 -14.60 -18.40 -44.67
C GLY A 907 -16.14 -18.47 -44.76
N ARG A 908 -16.75 -19.43 -44.05
CA ARG A 908 -18.16 -19.39 -43.63
C ARG A 908 -18.35 -20.00 -42.24
N LEU A 909 -19.10 -19.29 -41.39
CA LEU A 909 -19.66 -19.80 -40.13
C LEU A 909 -20.97 -20.54 -40.45
N GLU A 910 -21.09 -21.81 -40.06
CA GLU A 910 -22.38 -22.50 -39.95
C GLU A 910 -22.56 -23.03 -38.52
N THR A 911 -23.71 -22.75 -37.93
CA THR A 911 -24.16 -23.27 -36.63
C THR A 911 -24.79 -24.64 -36.82
N ALA A 912 -24.12 -25.72 -36.38
CA ALA A 912 -24.70 -27.06 -36.40
C ALA A 912 -25.32 -27.41 -35.04
N THR A 913 -26.64 -27.54 -35.01
CA THR A 913 -27.42 -28.18 -33.94
C THR A 913 -27.54 -29.67 -34.25
N GLY A 914 -26.88 -30.53 -33.46
CA GLY A 914 -26.99 -31.98 -33.57
C GLY A 914 -27.36 -32.61 -32.23
N SER A 915 -28.59 -33.12 -32.13
CA SER A 915 -29.04 -33.94 -30.99
C SER A 915 -28.46 -35.36 -31.09
N ILE A 916 -27.89 -35.87 -30.00
CA ILE A 916 -27.60 -37.30 -29.85
C ILE A 916 -28.53 -37.86 -28.76
N SER A 917 -29.19 -38.96 -29.12
CA SER A 917 -30.22 -39.67 -28.41
C SER A 917 -29.68 -40.55 -27.27
N GLY A 918 -30.36 -40.46 -26.12
CA GLY A 918 -30.86 -41.61 -25.34
C GLY A 918 -29.86 -42.64 -24.80
N GLN A 919 -29.33 -42.38 -23.60
CA GLN A 919 -29.29 -43.24 -22.39
C GLN A 919 -28.77 -42.36 -21.22
N PRO A 920 -29.40 -42.35 -20.03
CA PRO A 920 -29.00 -41.43 -18.96
C PRO A 920 -27.76 -41.98 -18.24
N VAL A 921 -26.61 -41.36 -18.51
CA VAL A 921 -25.44 -41.44 -17.62
C VAL A 921 -25.84 -40.68 -16.34
N GLU A 922 -25.99 -41.37 -15.22
CA GLU A 922 -26.16 -40.74 -13.90
C GLU A 922 -25.05 -39.70 -13.70
N SER A 923 -25.44 -38.44 -13.43
CA SER A 923 -24.63 -37.27 -13.78
C SER A 923 -23.31 -37.16 -12.99
N ALA A 924 -22.21 -37.10 -13.72
CA ALA A 924 -20.84 -36.96 -13.22
C ALA A 924 -20.51 -35.58 -12.58
N ASP A 925 -21.49 -34.72 -12.28
CA ASP A 925 -21.31 -33.32 -11.85
C ASP A 925 -21.96 -33.01 -10.48
N THR A 926 -21.86 -33.95 -9.54
CA THR A 926 -22.34 -33.79 -8.16
C THR A 926 -21.24 -34.17 -7.16
N GLY A 927 -21.37 -33.67 -5.93
CA GLY A 927 -20.58 -34.12 -4.78
C GLY A 927 -21.48 -34.48 -3.61
N GLU A 928 -20.90 -35.08 -2.58
CA GLU A 928 -21.59 -35.57 -1.38
C GLU A 928 -21.14 -34.81 -0.13
N LEU A 929 -22.11 -34.42 0.69
CA LEU A 929 -21.91 -33.76 1.97
C LEU A 929 -22.41 -34.65 3.11
N ILE A 930 -21.60 -34.75 4.16
CA ILE A 930 -21.92 -35.46 5.39
C ILE A 930 -21.86 -34.46 6.55
N LEU A 931 -22.92 -34.39 7.33
CA LEU A 931 -22.97 -33.69 8.61
C LEU A 931 -23.11 -34.72 9.72
N VAL A 932 -22.17 -34.76 10.66
CA VAL A 932 -22.15 -35.77 11.73
C VAL A 932 -23.24 -35.49 12.76
N ASN A 933 -23.35 -34.26 13.25
CA ASN A 933 -24.37 -33.88 14.24
C ASN A 933 -24.70 -32.39 14.13
N VAL A 934 -25.86 -32.06 13.57
CA VAL A 934 -26.34 -30.69 13.41
C VAL A 934 -26.37 -29.87 14.70
N TYR A 935 -26.54 -30.52 15.87
CA TYR A 935 -26.68 -29.84 17.16
C TYR A 935 -25.34 -29.33 17.73
N GLU A 936 -24.20 -29.78 17.20
CA GLU A 936 -22.90 -29.21 17.55
C GLU A 936 -22.77 -27.80 16.97
N GLY A 937 -22.92 -26.79 17.83
CA GLY A 937 -22.81 -25.36 17.47
C GLY A 937 -24.13 -24.58 17.39
N LEU A 938 -25.29 -25.20 17.65
CA LEU A 938 -26.60 -24.53 17.57
C LEU A 938 -27.13 -23.92 18.89
N GLY A 939 -26.35 -24.00 19.97
CA GLY A 939 -26.76 -23.52 21.30
C GLY A 939 -27.90 -24.34 21.92
N ASP A 940 -28.84 -23.67 22.61
CA ASP A 940 -29.85 -24.30 23.48
C ASP A 940 -31.08 -24.88 22.74
N ILE A 941 -30.95 -25.24 21.46
CA ILE A 941 -32.07 -25.84 20.73
C ILE A 941 -32.35 -27.27 21.24
N ARG A 942 -33.63 -27.65 21.30
CA ARG A 942 -34.02 -29.00 21.74
C ARG A 942 -33.59 -30.05 20.73
N TRP A 943 -33.05 -31.16 21.22
CA TRP A 943 -32.70 -32.31 20.38
C TRP A 943 -33.91 -32.87 19.63
N GLY A 944 -33.72 -33.20 18.36
CA GLY A 944 -34.79 -33.62 17.43
C GLY A 944 -35.65 -32.48 16.86
N GLN A 945 -35.41 -31.21 17.21
CA GLN A 945 -36.16 -30.08 16.68
C GLN A 945 -35.72 -29.68 15.27
N ILE A 946 -34.45 -29.87 14.91
CA ILE A 946 -34.00 -29.70 13.52
C ILE A 946 -34.38 -30.93 12.71
N ARG A 947 -35.19 -30.74 11.66
CA ARG A 947 -35.73 -31.82 10.82
C ARG A 947 -35.16 -31.86 9.41
N GLU A 948 -34.75 -30.72 8.90
CA GLU A 948 -34.25 -30.60 7.54
C GLU A 948 -33.20 -29.49 7.45
N LEU A 949 -32.31 -29.60 6.46
CA LEU A 949 -31.43 -28.52 6.05
C LEU A 949 -31.97 -27.91 4.75
N ARG A 950 -32.08 -26.58 4.70
CA ARG A 950 -32.32 -25.87 3.45
C ARG A 950 -30.99 -25.60 2.75
N ILE A 951 -30.92 -25.99 1.48
CA ILE A 951 -29.75 -25.77 0.63
C ILE A 951 -30.00 -24.54 -0.23
N VAL A 952 -29.14 -23.55 -0.13
CA VAL A 952 -29.27 -22.28 -0.86
C VAL A 952 -28.04 -22.09 -1.73
N GLN A 953 -28.26 -21.83 -3.02
CA GLN A 953 -27.19 -21.47 -3.95
C GLN A 953 -27.03 -19.96 -3.99
N ILE A 954 -25.78 -19.49 -3.85
CA ILE A 954 -25.41 -18.10 -4.07
C ILE A 954 -25.01 -17.92 -5.52
N PHE A 955 -25.46 -16.82 -6.13
CA PHE A 955 -25.06 -16.46 -7.49
C PHE A 955 -23.90 -15.46 -7.47
N PRO A 956 -22.87 -15.68 -8.30
CA PRO A 956 -21.89 -14.65 -8.59
C PRO A 956 -22.59 -13.41 -9.17
N LYS A 957 -22.11 -12.23 -8.80
CA LYS A 957 -22.66 -10.99 -9.35
C LYS A 957 -22.33 -10.88 -10.82
N THR A 958 -23.33 -10.62 -11.67
CA THR A 958 -23.15 -10.52 -13.13
C THR A 958 -23.08 -9.07 -13.65
N THR A 959 -23.30 -8.08 -12.78
CA THR A 959 -23.22 -6.66 -13.14
C THR A 959 -22.08 -5.98 -12.37
N HIS A 960 -21.44 -5.00 -12.99
CA HIS A 960 -20.18 -4.42 -12.53
C HIS A 960 -20.32 -3.27 -11.52
N VAL A 961 -21.54 -2.96 -11.05
CA VAL A 961 -21.79 -1.85 -10.11
C VAL A 961 -22.48 -2.38 -8.87
N ALA A 962 -21.92 -2.12 -7.70
CA ALA A 962 -22.49 -2.45 -6.41
C ALA A 962 -23.92 -1.91 -6.28
N ASN A 963 -24.82 -2.73 -5.75
CA ASN A 963 -26.23 -2.40 -5.55
C ASN A 963 -26.97 -1.95 -6.81
N VAL A 964 -26.41 -2.18 -8.00
CA VAL A 964 -27.04 -1.85 -9.28
C VAL A 964 -27.06 -3.09 -10.21
N PRO A 965 -28.25 -3.63 -10.51
CA PRO A 965 -29.51 -3.31 -9.83
C PRO A 965 -29.49 -3.81 -8.36
N PRO A 966 -30.35 -3.26 -7.48
CA PRO A 966 -30.45 -3.76 -6.11
C PRO A 966 -31.16 -5.11 -6.07
N ILE A 967 -30.78 -5.92 -5.08
CA ILE A 967 -31.40 -7.21 -4.80
C ILE A 967 -32.54 -7.07 -3.78
N GLY A 968 -32.34 -6.21 -2.79
CA GLY A 968 -33.32 -5.87 -1.76
C GLY A 968 -33.01 -4.49 -1.16
N MET A 969 -33.55 -4.25 0.04
CA MET A 969 -33.38 -2.98 0.76
C MET A 969 -32.22 -3.02 1.76
N ALA A 970 -31.64 -4.20 2.02
CA ALA A 970 -30.55 -4.32 2.99
C ALA A 970 -29.24 -3.76 2.39
N GLY A 971 -29.11 -3.77 1.07
CA GLY A 971 -27.90 -3.35 0.37
C GLY A 971 -26.81 -4.42 0.46
N GLU A 972 -25.92 -4.46 -0.53
CA GLU A 972 -24.80 -5.41 -0.62
C GLU A 972 -25.24 -6.89 -0.69
N GLU A 973 -26.52 -7.14 -0.97
CA GLU A 973 -27.15 -8.47 -0.95
C GLU A 973 -26.77 -9.38 -2.13
N ASN A 974 -26.77 -10.69 -1.86
CA ASN A 974 -26.55 -11.73 -2.86
C ASN A 974 -27.84 -12.14 -3.59
N GLY A 975 -27.78 -12.26 -4.92
CA GLY A 975 -28.75 -13.04 -5.68
C GLY A 975 -28.60 -14.51 -5.32
N ARG A 976 -29.73 -15.20 -5.08
CA ARG A 976 -29.73 -16.56 -4.53
C ARG A 976 -30.99 -17.35 -4.90
N ALA A 977 -30.89 -18.66 -4.80
CA ALA A 977 -31.98 -19.61 -5.02
C ALA A 977 -32.02 -20.66 -3.91
N ILE A 978 -33.23 -21.10 -3.54
CA ILE A 978 -33.39 -22.33 -2.77
C ILE A 978 -33.25 -23.48 -3.76
N LEU A 979 -32.36 -24.43 -3.50
CA LEU A 979 -32.30 -25.66 -4.27
C LEU A 979 -33.34 -26.66 -3.79
N GLY A 980 -33.57 -26.70 -2.47
CA GLY A 980 -34.53 -27.57 -1.82
C GLY A 980 -34.14 -27.84 -0.38
N THR A 981 -34.70 -28.90 0.20
CA THR A 981 -34.34 -29.38 1.53
C THR A 981 -33.84 -30.83 1.49
N VAL A 982 -33.12 -31.21 2.55
CA VAL A 982 -32.64 -32.58 2.78
C VAL A 982 -32.93 -32.96 4.23
N PRO A 983 -33.24 -34.24 4.51
CA PRO A 983 -33.62 -34.66 5.85
C PRO A 983 -32.42 -34.69 6.81
N VAL A 984 -32.68 -34.32 8.06
CA VAL A 984 -31.80 -34.54 9.21
C VAL A 984 -32.36 -35.72 10.02
N GLU A 985 -31.49 -36.67 10.34
CA GLU A 985 -31.85 -37.87 11.09
C GLU A 985 -32.16 -37.57 12.55
N GLY A 986 -32.77 -38.54 13.24
CA GLY A 986 -33.10 -38.40 14.67
C GLY A 986 -31.90 -38.19 15.59
N ASP A 987 -30.70 -38.60 15.17
CA ASP A 987 -29.43 -38.37 15.88
C ASP A 987 -28.74 -37.05 15.48
N GLY A 988 -29.37 -36.23 14.64
CA GLY A 988 -28.84 -34.97 14.14
C GLY A 988 -27.93 -35.09 12.92
N SER A 989 -27.67 -36.30 12.42
CA SER A 989 -26.80 -36.49 11.24
C SER A 989 -27.52 -36.22 9.92
N ALA A 990 -26.80 -35.82 8.88
CA ALA A 990 -27.33 -35.69 7.52
C ALA A 990 -26.30 -36.13 6.48
N ARG A 991 -26.77 -36.69 5.36
CA ARG A 991 -25.93 -37.13 4.23
C ARG A 991 -26.69 -36.88 2.93
N PHE A 992 -26.16 -36.06 2.04
CA PHE A 992 -26.88 -35.62 0.85
C PHE A 992 -25.96 -35.25 -0.31
N ARG A 993 -26.49 -35.33 -1.53
CA ARG A 993 -25.80 -34.90 -2.75
C ARG A 993 -26.11 -33.43 -3.05
N VAL A 994 -25.13 -32.72 -3.57
CA VAL A 994 -25.26 -31.32 -4.00
C VAL A 994 -24.63 -31.13 -5.40
N PRO A 995 -25.07 -30.12 -6.16
CA PRO A 995 -24.41 -29.80 -7.43
C PRO A 995 -22.96 -29.38 -7.18
N ALA A 996 -22.03 -29.93 -7.95
CA ALA A 996 -20.63 -29.56 -7.88
C ALA A 996 -20.41 -28.16 -8.49
N ARG A 997 -19.31 -27.49 -8.08
CA ARG A 997 -18.86 -26.20 -8.66
C ARG A 997 -19.85 -25.04 -8.47
N ARG A 998 -20.76 -25.18 -7.49
CA ARG A 998 -21.73 -24.15 -7.10
C ARG A 998 -21.40 -23.63 -5.70
N PRO A 999 -21.39 -22.30 -5.44
CA PRO A 999 -21.31 -21.79 -4.08
C PRO A 999 -22.65 -22.00 -3.36
N LEU A 1000 -22.59 -22.70 -2.23
CA LEU A 1000 -23.72 -23.18 -1.44
C LEU A 1000 -23.61 -22.70 0.01
N LEU A 1001 -24.75 -22.39 0.61
CA LEU A 1001 -24.90 -22.21 2.05
C LEU A 1001 -26.05 -23.07 2.58
N PHE A 1002 -26.04 -23.29 3.90
CA PHE A 1002 -27.02 -24.13 4.58
C PHE A 1002 -27.78 -23.37 5.66
N GLN A 1003 -29.04 -23.74 5.87
CA GLN A 1003 -29.86 -23.28 6.99
C GLN A 1003 -30.42 -24.48 7.74
N ALA A 1004 -30.24 -24.53 9.05
CA ALA A 1004 -30.83 -25.55 9.92
C ALA A 1004 -32.27 -25.14 10.24
N LEU A 1005 -33.25 -25.93 9.80
CA LEU A 1005 -34.68 -25.61 9.95
C LEU A 1005 -35.30 -26.38 11.12
N ASP A 1006 -36.10 -25.68 11.93
CA ASP A 1006 -36.93 -26.31 12.94
C ASP A 1006 -38.07 -27.15 12.34
N ASP A 1007 -38.87 -27.80 13.19
CA ASP A 1007 -39.99 -28.67 12.80
C ASP A 1007 -41.11 -27.92 12.04
N GLN A 1008 -41.11 -26.59 12.11
CA GLN A 1008 -42.07 -25.73 11.43
C GLN A 1008 -41.50 -25.11 10.13
N GLY A 1009 -40.20 -25.34 9.83
CA GLY A 1009 -39.52 -24.87 8.62
C GLY A 1009 -38.86 -23.49 8.74
N PHE A 1010 -38.65 -22.99 9.95
CA PHE A 1010 -37.99 -21.70 10.22
C PHE A 1010 -36.50 -21.92 10.46
N ALA A 1011 -35.64 -21.07 9.89
CA ALA A 1011 -34.20 -21.17 10.13
C ALA A 1011 -33.86 -20.79 11.58
N TRP A 1012 -33.29 -21.75 12.30
CA TRP A 1012 -32.67 -21.50 13.61
C TRP A 1012 -31.31 -20.82 13.45
N GLN A 1013 -30.56 -21.22 12.44
CA GLN A 1013 -29.24 -20.69 12.12
C GLN A 1013 -28.98 -20.74 10.62
N THR A 1014 -28.36 -19.69 10.12
CA THR A 1014 -27.95 -19.53 8.71
C THR A 1014 -26.43 -19.46 8.64
N MET A 1015 -25.86 -20.26 7.75
CA MET A 1015 -24.46 -20.12 7.36
C MET A 1015 -24.27 -18.83 6.56
N ARG A 1016 -23.67 -17.82 7.18
CA ARG A 1016 -23.26 -16.56 6.52
C ARG A 1016 -21.88 -16.72 5.92
N SER A 1017 -21.71 -17.69 5.04
CA SER A 1017 -20.49 -18.01 4.30
C SER A 1017 -20.91 -18.94 3.15
N VAL A 1018 -19.99 -19.34 2.27
CA VAL A 1018 -20.26 -20.35 1.24
C VAL A 1018 -19.22 -21.48 1.28
N THR A 1019 -19.68 -22.66 0.89
CA THR A 1019 -18.84 -23.79 0.53
C THR A 1019 -19.18 -24.25 -0.89
N TYR A 1020 -18.36 -25.12 -1.46
CA TYR A 1020 -18.60 -25.76 -2.75
C TYR A 1020 -17.88 -27.11 -2.73
N VAL A 1021 -18.27 -28.00 -3.62
CA VAL A 1021 -17.63 -29.31 -3.81
C VAL A 1021 -17.16 -29.46 -5.26
N GLN A 1022 -16.08 -30.21 -5.46
CA GLN A 1022 -15.68 -30.67 -6.79
C GLN A 1022 -16.53 -31.87 -7.21
N PRO A 1023 -16.59 -32.18 -8.52
CA PRO A 1023 -17.24 -33.40 -8.99
C PRO A 1023 -16.67 -34.65 -8.31
N GLY A 1024 -17.56 -35.50 -7.80
CA GLY A 1024 -17.21 -36.73 -7.09
C GLY A 1024 -16.62 -36.55 -5.70
N GLU A 1025 -16.46 -35.30 -5.21
CA GLU A 1025 -15.96 -35.06 -3.86
C GLU A 1025 -16.96 -35.54 -2.81
N THR A 1026 -16.47 -36.22 -1.78
CA THR A 1026 -17.20 -36.45 -0.54
C THR A 1026 -16.53 -35.65 0.57
N THR A 1027 -17.27 -34.76 1.21
CA THR A 1027 -16.75 -33.93 2.30
C THR A 1027 -17.67 -33.96 3.51
N ALA A 1028 -17.10 -33.78 4.70
CA ALA A 1028 -17.80 -33.93 5.96
C ALA A 1028 -17.56 -32.74 6.89
N CYS A 1029 -18.58 -32.38 7.67
CA CYS A 1029 -18.49 -31.47 8.81
C CYS A 1029 -19.04 -32.15 10.07
N VAL A 1030 -18.50 -31.75 11.22
CA VAL A 1030 -18.89 -32.31 12.51
C VAL A 1030 -20.25 -31.75 12.95
N GLY A 1031 -20.51 -30.48 12.65
CA GLY A 1031 -21.62 -29.69 13.20
C GLY A 1031 -22.03 -28.50 12.35
N CYS A 1032 -22.76 -27.57 12.95
CA CYS A 1032 -23.12 -26.28 12.36
C CYS A 1032 -22.28 -25.16 12.99
N HIS A 1033 -21.19 -24.77 12.30
CA HIS A 1033 -20.21 -23.74 12.74
C HIS A 1033 -19.22 -24.17 13.84
N GLU A 1034 -19.07 -25.47 14.00
CA GLU A 1034 -18.06 -26.12 14.82
C GLU A 1034 -16.62 -26.00 14.26
N PRO A 1035 -15.60 -26.23 15.11
CA PRO A 1035 -14.22 -26.30 14.66
C PRO A 1035 -13.99 -27.53 13.76
N ARG A 1036 -13.65 -27.33 12.47
CA ARG A 1036 -13.39 -28.46 11.54
C ARG A 1036 -12.11 -29.26 11.82
N MET A 1037 -11.24 -28.73 12.68
CA MET A 1037 -10.01 -29.39 13.13
C MET A 1037 -10.17 -30.13 14.46
N SER A 1038 -11.32 -30.00 15.13
CA SER A 1038 -11.62 -30.83 16.30
C SER A 1038 -12.10 -32.20 15.84
N ALA A 1039 -11.63 -33.24 16.54
CA ALA A 1039 -12.26 -34.55 16.42
C ALA A 1039 -13.75 -34.40 16.80
N PRO A 1040 -14.68 -35.04 16.07
CA PRO A 1040 -16.06 -35.10 16.50
C PRO A 1040 -16.10 -35.69 17.91
N VAL A 1041 -16.97 -35.12 18.77
CA VAL A 1041 -17.34 -35.80 20.02
C VAL A 1041 -17.80 -37.20 19.62
N ARG A 1042 -17.19 -38.25 20.19
CA ARG A 1042 -17.45 -39.65 19.79
C ARG A 1042 -18.97 -39.87 19.74
N PRO A 1043 -19.58 -40.05 18.55
CA PRO A 1043 -20.99 -40.38 18.50
C PRO A 1043 -21.18 -41.76 19.15
N GLN A 1044 -22.32 -42.00 19.80
CA GLN A 1044 -22.66 -43.27 20.45
C GLN A 1044 -22.92 -44.41 19.43
N GLY A 1045 -22.22 -44.42 18.29
CA GLY A 1045 -22.38 -45.33 17.15
C GLY A 1045 -22.09 -44.64 15.82
N LEU A 1046 -22.18 -45.40 14.71
CA LEU A 1046 -22.13 -44.84 13.36
C LEU A 1046 -23.37 -43.94 13.13
N PRO A 1047 -23.20 -42.67 12.72
CA PRO A 1047 -24.30 -41.74 12.41
C PRO A 1047 -25.36 -42.38 11.51
N LEU A 1048 -26.64 -42.17 11.81
CA LEU A 1048 -27.77 -42.78 11.10
C LEU A 1048 -27.72 -42.47 9.60
N ALA A 1049 -27.32 -41.25 9.23
CA ALA A 1049 -27.24 -40.84 7.83
C ALA A 1049 -26.20 -41.63 7.01
N LEU A 1050 -25.16 -42.17 7.65
CA LEU A 1050 -24.15 -43.02 7.01
C LEU A 1050 -24.63 -44.46 6.78
N ARG A 1051 -25.75 -44.87 7.38
CA ARG A 1051 -26.33 -46.21 7.21
C ARG A 1051 -27.15 -46.37 5.92
N ARG A 1052 -27.34 -45.27 5.18
CA ARG A 1052 -28.08 -45.22 3.93
C ARG A 1052 -27.33 -44.42 2.87
N ALA A 1053 -27.83 -44.50 1.63
CA ALA A 1053 -27.35 -43.64 0.55
C ALA A 1053 -27.63 -42.15 0.84
N ALA A 1054 -26.80 -41.29 0.26
CA ALA A 1054 -27.00 -39.84 0.32
C ALA A 1054 -28.36 -39.43 -0.27
N SER A 1055 -29.08 -38.58 0.44
CA SER A 1055 -30.35 -38.01 -0.02
C SER A 1055 -30.14 -37.13 -1.25
N ALA A 1056 -31.08 -37.18 -2.20
CA ALA A 1056 -31.22 -36.13 -3.19
C ALA A 1056 -31.80 -34.87 -2.52
N ILE A 1057 -31.54 -33.70 -3.11
CA ILE A 1057 -32.20 -32.46 -2.72
C ILE A 1057 -33.66 -32.54 -3.19
N GLU A 1058 -34.60 -32.34 -2.27
CA GLU A 1058 -36.03 -32.25 -2.58
C GLU A 1058 -36.40 -30.78 -2.83
N PRO A 1059 -36.66 -30.35 -4.08
CA PRO A 1059 -36.85 -28.93 -4.37
C PRO A 1059 -38.07 -28.32 -3.65
N GLY A 1060 -39.13 -29.10 -3.48
CA GLY A 1060 -40.40 -28.61 -2.93
C GLY A 1060 -41.00 -27.45 -3.75
N ALA A 1061 -41.95 -26.72 -3.15
CA ALA A 1061 -42.66 -25.64 -3.84
C ALA A 1061 -41.83 -24.36 -4.04
N LEU A 1062 -40.72 -24.22 -3.29
CA LEU A 1062 -39.86 -23.03 -3.26
C LEU A 1062 -38.52 -23.22 -3.98
N GLY A 1063 -38.14 -24.47 -4.28
CA GLY A 1063 -36.84 -24.79 -4.86
C GLY A 1063 -36.82 -24.79 -6.39
N GLY A 1064 -35.61 -24.89 -6.93
CA GLY A 1064 -35.35 -25.10 -8.36
C GLY A 1064 -35.40 -23.84 -9.24
N ARG A 1065 -35.51 -22.64 -8.64
CA ARG A 1065 -35.47 -21.36 -9.37
C ARG A 1065 -34.92 -20.22 -8.50
N PRO A 1066 -34.43 -19.12 -9.11
CA PRO A 1066 -34.09 -17.90 -8.39
C PRO A 1066 -35.24 -17.39 -7.53
N PHE A 1067 -34.94 -16.94 -6.31
CA PHE A 1067 -35.96 -16.46 -5.39
C PHE A 1067 -36.69 -15.21 -5.94
N SER A 1068 -37.99 -15.07 -5.68
CA SER A 1068 -38.79 -13.91 -6.11
C SER A 1068 -39.84 -13.59 -5.05
N PHE A 1069 -39.79 -12.38 -4.48
CA PHE A 1069 -40.79 -11.94 -3.50
C PHE A 1069 -42.20 -11.96 -4.07
N VAL A 1070 -42.37 -11.55 -5.33
CA VAL A 1070 -43.69 -11.48 -6.00
C VAL A 1070 -44.28 -12.87 -6.22
N GLU A 1071 -43.45 -13.88 -6.47
CA GLU A 1071 -43.93 -15.26 -6.65
C GLU A 1071 -44.14 -16.00 -5.32
N VAL A 1072 -43.31 -15.70 -4.31
CA VAL A 1072 -43.28 -16.47 -3.07
C VAL A 1072 -44.18 -15.86 -1.99
N VAL A 1073 -44.09 -14.54 -1.79
CA VAL A 1073 -44.68 -13.84 -0.64
C VAL A 1073 -45.97 -13.13 -1.01
N GLN A 1074 -46.00 -12.40 -2.12
CA GLN A 1074 -47.17 -11.61 -2.51
C GLN A 1074 -48.47 -12.44 -2.58
N PRO A 1075 -48.50 -13.69 -3.07
CA PRO A 1075 -49.72 -14.49 -3.10
C PRO A 1075 -50.28 -14.80 -1.71
N VAL A 1076 -49.41 -14.90 -0.70
CA VAL A 1076 -49.83 -15.06 0.72
C VAL A 1076 -50.50 -13.77 1.19
N LEU A 1077 -49.89 -12.62 0.89
CA LEU A 1077 -50.43 -11.31 1.26
C LEU A 1077 -51.77 -11.02 0.56
N ASP A 1078 -51.90 -11.37 -0.72
CA ASP A 1078 -53.12 -11.16 -1.50
C ASP A 1078 -54.29 -11.97 -0.93
N ARG A 1079 -54.05 -13.23 -0.56
CA ARG A 1079 -55.07 -14.11 0.04
C ARG A 1079 -55.52 -13.62 1.42
N HIS A 1080 -54.59 -13.15 2.25
CA HIS A 1080 -54.85 -13.02 3.69
C HIS A 1080 -54.82 -11.59 4.22
N CYS A 1081 -54.15 -10.65 3.54
CA CYS A 1081 -53.80 -9.34 4.11
C CYS A 1081 -54.37 -8.16 3.30
N VAL A 1082 -54.30 -8.20 1.97
CA VAL A 1082 -54.59 -7.05 1.08
C VAL A 1082 -56.01 -6.51 1.25
N ARG A 1083 -57.00 -7.34 1.59
CA ARG A 1083 -58.37 -6.87 1.83
C ARG A 1083 -58.46 -5.76 2.89
N CYS A 1084 -57.62 -5.83 3.92
CA CYS A 1084 -57.60 -4.87 5.03
C CYS A 1084 -56.41 -3.89 4.95
N HIS A 1085 -55.36 -4.25 4.19
CA HIS A 1085 -54.12 -3.49 4.04
C HIS A 1085 -53.92 -2.92 2.62
N GLY A 1086 -54.95 -2.91 1.77
CA GLY A 1086 -54.87 -2.41 0.39
C GLY A 1086 -55.71 -1.16 0.13
N LYS A 1087 -56.31 -0.58 1.19
CA LYS A 1087 -57.17 0.60 1.12
C LYS A 1087 -56.66 1.67 2.09
N PRO A 1088 -56.69 2.96 1.72
CA PRO A 1088 -56.27 4.05 2.60
C PRO A 1088 -57.20 4.15 3.82
N VAL A 1089 -56.62 4.50 4.98
CA VAL A 1089 -57.38 4.73 6.21
C VAL A 1089 -58.28 5.95 6.05
N SER A 1090 -59.57 5.82 6.38
CA SER A 1090 -60.55 6.92 6.38
C SER A 1090 -61.28 6.99 7.72
N ALA A 1091 -61.96 8.11 7.99
CA ALA A 1091 -62.76 8.29 9.20
C ALA A 1091 -63.86 7.22 9.35
N ASP A 1092 -64.38 6.71 8.23
CA ASP A 1092 -65.45 5.69 8.18
C ASP A 1092 -64.92 4.25 8.25
N ALA A 1093 -63.60 4.05 8.21
CA ALA A 1093 -62.97 2.73 8.25
C ALA A 1093 -61.68 2.72 9.12
N PRO A 1094 -61.80 3.01 10.44
CA PRO A 1094 -60.64 3.12 11.35
C PRO A 1094 -59.90 1.80 11.60
N HIS A 1095 -60.46 0.66 11.15
CA HIS A 1095 -59.87 -0.67 11.23
C HIS A 1095 -58.87 -0.96 10.10
N LEU A 1096 -58.75 -0.07 9.10
CA LEU A 1096 -57.76 -0.18 8.03
C LEU A 1096 -56.37 0.23 8.53
N SER A 1097 -55.34 -0.45 8.02
CA SER A 1097 -53.95 -0.21 8.42
C SER A 1097 -53.31 0.93 7.63
N LYS A 1098 -52.32 1.59 8.24
CA LYS A 1098 -51.41 2.52 7.54
C LYS A 1098 -50.41 1.80 6.63
N LEU A 1099 -50.29 0.47 6.72
CA LEU A 1099 -49.43 -0.33 5.83
C LEU A 1099 -50.17 -0.68 4.53
N ASP A 1100 -49.56 -0.38 3.38
CA ASP A 1100 -50.03 -0.82 2.07
C ASP A 1100 -49.32 -2.14 1.70
N LEU A 1101 -50.07 -3.24 1.70
CA LEU A 1101 -49.58 -4.59 1.38
C LEU A 1101 -49.94 -5.04 -0.05
N THR A 1102 -50.34 -4.11 -0.92
CA THR A 1102 -50.62 -4.43 -2.33
C THR A 1102 -49.34 -4.75 -3.10
N GLY A 1103 -49.45 -5.68 -4.06
CA GLY A 1103 -48.38 -6.01 -5.01
C GLY A 1103 -48.13 -4.94 -6.07
N THR A 1104 -48.64 -3.73 -5.90
CA THR A 1104 -48.46 -2.63 -6.84
C THR A 1104 -46.98 -2.24 -6.89
N PRO A 1105 -46.35 -2.19 -8.08
CA PRO A 1105 -44.98 -1.69 -8.21
C PRO A 1105 -44.87 -0.24 -7.72
N GLU A 1106 -43.83 0.03 -6.93
CA GLU A 1106 -43.44 1.36 -6.45
C GLU A 1106 -41.92 1.46 -6.55
N GLY A 1107 -41.43 2.19 -7.56
CA GLY A 1107 -40.01 2.22 -7.89
C GLY A 1107 -39.48 0.85 -8.34
N GLN A 1108 -38.47 0.34 -7.64
CA GLN A 1108 -37.80 -0.94 -7.97
C GLN A 1108 -38.40 -2.15 -7.26
N PHE A 1109 -39.41 -1.97 -6.40
CA PHE A 1109 -40.04 -3.03 -5.61
C PHE A 1109 -41.57 -2.91 -5.65
N THR A 1110 -42.29 -3.67 -4.82
CA THR A 1110 -43.72 -3.48 -4.56
C THR A 1110 -43.97 -2.67 -3.30
N ARG A 1111 -45.14 -2.02 -3.21
CA ARG A 1111 -45.59 -1.30 -1.99
C ARG A 1111 -45.57 -2.19 -0.76
N SER A 1112 -46.00 -3.45 -0.91
CA SER A 1112 -45.97 -4.46 0.15
C SER A 1112 -44.58 -4.70 0.72
N TYR A 1113 -43.59 -4.90 -0.14
CA TYR A 1113 -42.22 -5.13 0.26
C TYR A 1113 -41.66 -3.91 1.00
N ILE A 1114 -41.85 -2.72 0.43
CA ILE A 1114 -41.42 -1.45 1.04
C ILE A 1114 -42.09 -1.28 2.41
N SER A 1115 -43.40 -1.49 2.52
CA SER A 1115 -44.15 -1.36 3.78
C SER A 1115 -43.67 -2.31 4.88
N LEU A 1116 -43.32 -3.55 4.52
CA LEU A 1116 -42.83 -4.54 5.48
C LEU A 1116 -41.37 -4.32 5.89
N CYS A 1117 -40.58 -3.65 5.04
CA CYS A 1117 -39.14 -3.54 5.21
C CYS A 1117 -38.63 -2.18 5.69
N LYS A 1118 -39.42 -1.11 5.56
CA LYS A 1118 -39.00 0.27 5.85
C LYS A 1118 -39.09 0.69 7.32
N ASP A 1119 -39.58 -0.18 8.20
CA ASP A 1119 -39.87 0.18 9.58
C ASP A 1119 -38.60 0.46 10.41
N ARG A 1120 -37.45 -0.08 9.98
CA ARG A 1120 -36.13 0.13 10.59
C ARG A 1120 -35.03 0.20 9.54
N ASP A 1121 -33.99 0.97 9.85
CA ASP A 1121 -32.75 1.00 9.10
C ASP A 1121 -31.75 -0.03 9.65
N PHE A 1122 -31.20 -0.85 8.76
CA PHE A 1122 -30.22 -1.88 9.04
C PHE A 1122 -28.82 -1.51 8.50
N TRP A 1123 -28.63 -0.36 7.87
CA TRP A 1123 -27.32 0.04 7.39
C TRP A 1123 -26.32 0.23 8.54
N GLY A 1124 -25.11 -0.32 8.41
CA GLY A 1124 -24.03 -0.10 9.37
C GLY A 1124 -24.39 -0.52 10.81
N ALA A 1125 -24.25 0.44 11.74
CA ALA A 1125 -24.64 0.29 13.15
C ALA A 1125 -26.15 0.06 13.36
N GLY A 1126 -26.98 0.32 12.34
CA GLY A 1126 -28.40 0.00 12.33
C GLY A 1126 -28.67 -1.51 12.39
N THR A 1127 -27.76 -2.36 11.88
CA THR A 1127 -27.82 -3.80 12.12
C THR A 1127 -27.32 -4.13 13.51
N ASN A 1128 -28.24 -4.22 14.46
CA ASN A 1128 -27.96 -4.56 15.85
C ASN A 1128 -29.09 -5.39 16.48
N PRO A 1129 -28.85 -6.08 17.61
CA PRO A 1129 -29.82 -6.98 18.23
C PRO A 1129 -31.16 -6.30 18.58
N LYS A 1130 -31.11 -5.03 19.00
CA LYS A 1130 -32.30 -4.26 19.38
C LYS A 1130 -33.19 -3.99 18.16
N ASN A 1131 -32.62 -3.45 17.09
CA ASN A 1131 -33.37 -3.19 15.86
C ASN A 1131 -33.92 -4.49 15.26
N ALA A 1132 -33.14 -5.57 15.26
CA ALA A 1132 -33.62 -6.88 14.78
C ALA A 1132 -34.83 -7.38 15.59
N ALA A 1133 -34.81 -7.26 16.92
CA ALA A 1133 -35.91 -7.67 17.79
C ALA A 1133 -37.17 -6.79 17.62
N GLU A 1134 -37.00 -5.51 17.31
CA GLU A 1134 -38.09 -4.54 17.15
C GLU A 1134 -38.65 -4.45 15.71
N ALA A 1135 -37.99 -5.05 14.72
CA ALA A 1135 -38.39 -4.97 13.32
C ALA A 1135 -39.53 -5.94 12.96
N LEU A 1136 -40.40 -5.52 12.04
CA LEU A 1136 -41.33 -6.40 11.36
C LEU A 1136 -40.57 -7.49 10.60
N VAL A 1137 -39.56 -7.09 9.83
CA VAL A 1137 -38.71 -7.98 9.04
C VAL A 1137 -37.24 -7.66 9.33
N PRO A 1138 -36.57 -8.46 10.19
CA PRO A 1138 -35.15 -8.29 10.47
C PRO A 1138 -34.30 -8.71 9.27
N ARG A 1139 -33.10 -8.13 9.17
CA ARG A 1139 -32.12 -8.40 8.12
C ARG A 1139 -30.71 -8.07 8.58
N PHE A 1140 -29.72 -8.55 7.86
CA PHE A 1140 -28.36 -8.07 7.88
C PHE A 1140 -28.19 -7.04 6.77
N GLY A 1141 -28.04 -5.77 7.13
CA GLY A 1141 -27.80 -4.69 6.18
C GLY A 1141 -26.33 -4.60 5.76
N ALA A 1142 -26.08 -3.85 4.70
CA ALA A 1142 -24.74 -3.49 4.27
C ALA A 1142 -23.92 -2.85 5.40
N ARG A 1143 -22.61 -3.11 5.40
CA ARG A 1143 -21.65 -2.62 6.42
C ARG A 1143 -21.99 -3.00 7.88
N ASN A 1144 -22.74 -4.09 8.09
CA ASN A 1144 -23.12 -4.53 9.43
C ASN A 1144 -21.94 -5.08 10.23
N GLN A 1145 -21.91 -4.82 11.54
CA GLN A 1145 -20.81 -5.22 12.41
C GLN A 1145 -20.99 -6.61 13.06
N ILE A 1146 -21.97 -7.39 12.61
CA ILE A 1146 -22.28 -8.71 13.19
C ILE A 1146 -21.43 -9.78 12.51
N GLN A 1147 -20.39 -10.24 13.21
CA GLN A 1147 -19.37 -11.15 12.66
C GLN A 1147 -19.86 -12.60 12.52
N VAL A 1148 -20.70 -13.06 13.47
CA VAL A 1148 -21.22 -14.44 13.54
C VAL A 1148 -22.75 -14.39 13.58
N THR A 1149 -23.40 -15.34 12.92
CA THR A 1149 -24.85 -15.52 13.06
C THR A 1149 -25.18 -15.96 14.49
N PRO A 1150 -25.93 -15.17 15.29
CA PRO A 1150 -26.35 -15.63 16.60
C PRO A 1150 -27.35 -16.80 16.45
N PRO A 1151 -27.23 -17.88 17.23
CA PRO A 1151 -28.21 -18.96 17.23
C PRO A 1151 -29.58 -18.46 17.70
N GLY A 1152 -30.65 -19.17 17.33
CA GLY A 1152 -32.03 -18.81 17.72
C GLY A 1152 -32.78 -17.93 16.72
N GLY A 1153 -32.21 -17.67 15.54
CA GLY A 1153 -32.92 -17.04 14.43
C GLY A 1153 -33.33 -15.59 14.68
N GLN A 1154 -32.64 -14.85 15.55
CA GLN A 1154 -32.98 -13.44 15.89
C GLN A 1154 -33.06 -12.53 14.66
N TYR A 1155 -32.19 -12.75 13.68
CA TYR A 1155 -32.16 -11.98 12.43
C TYR A 1155 -32.94 -12.64 11.29
N GLY A 1156 -33.65 -13.73 11.58
CA GLY A 1156 -34.47 -14.49 10.63
C GLY A 1156 -35.95 -14.49 11.02
N ALA A 1157 -36.70 -15.44 10.48
CA ALA A 1157 -38.13 -15.53 10.64
C ALA A 1157 -38.58 -15.77 12.08
N LEU A 1158 -37.78 -16.48 12.91
CA LEU A 1158 -38.07 -16.66 14.34
C LEU A 1158 -37.98 -15.35 15.13
N GLY A 1159 -37.06 -14.47 14.76
CA GLY A 1159 -36.88 -13.16 15.38
C GLY A 1159 -37.93 -12.13 14.97
N SER A 1160 -38.46 -12.27 13.75
CA SER A 1160 -39.43 -11.35 13.13
C SER A 1160 -40.68 -11.10 13.98
N ARG A 1161 -41.01 -9.81 14.20
CA ARG A 1161 -42.28 -9.43 14.83
C ARG A 1161 -43.48 -9.76 13.96
N LEU A 1162 -43.35 -9.73 12.64
CA LEU A 1162 -44.41 -10.15 11.73
C LEU A 1162 -44.79 -11.60 11.99
N ILE A 1163 -43.82 -12.51 12.02
CA ILE A 1163 -44.08 -13.93 12.29
C ILE A 1163 -44.65 -14.15 13.69
N LYS A 1164 -44.08 -13.50 14.72
CA LYS A 1164 -44.58 -13.59 16.09
C LYS A 1164 -46.05 -13.15 16.19
N LEU A 1165 -46.40 -12.02 15.58
CA LEU A 1165 -47.76 -11.50 15.53
C LEU A 1165 -48.71 -12.46 14.81
N LEU A 1166 -48.31 -12.99 13.65
CA LEU A 1166 -49.14 -13.92 12.89
C LEU A 1166 -49.34 -15.25 13.63
N ARG A 1167 -48.37 -15.72 14.42
CA ARG A 1167 -48.50 -16.93 15.25
C ARG A 1167 -49.36 -16.73 16.49
N GLN A 1168 -49.33 -15.54 17.09
CA GLN A 1168 -50.23 -15.15 18.20
C GLN A 1168 -51.67 -14.98 17.73
N GLY A 1169 -51.87 -14.71 16.43
CA GLY A 1169 -53.15 -14.47 15.80
C GLY A 1169 -53.33 -13.00 15.46
N HIS A 1170 -53.88 -12.73 14.28
CA HIS A 1170 -54.17 -11.38 13.80
C HIS A 1170 -55.61 -11.29 13.30
N TYR A 1171 -56.52 -10.88 14.19
CA TYR A 1171 -57.97 -10.90 13.94
C TYR A 1171 -58.45 -12.29 13.47
N HIS A 1172 -59.16 -12.35 12.34
CA HIS A 1172 -59.68 -13.58 11.73
C HIS A 1172 -58.72 -14.25 10.74
N VAL A 1173 -57.47 -13.76 10.60
CA VAL A 1173 -56.50 -14.34 9.67
C VAL A 1173 -55.91 -15.63 10.25
N ARG A 1174 -55.96 -16.72 9.48
CA ARG A 1174 -55.28 -17.99 9.76
C ARG A 1174 -54.48 -18.39 8.53
N LEU A 1175 -53.18 -18.60 8.72
CA LEU A 1175 -52.27 -19.03 7.66
C LEU A 1175 -52.13 -20.55 7.66
N THR A 1176 -51.96 -21.13 6.47
CA THR A 1176 -51.58 -22.55 6.34
C THR A 1176 -50.10 -22.76 6.68
N SER A 1177 -49.68 -24.01 6.89
CA SER A 1177 -48.26 -24.32 7.08
C SER A 1177 -47.39 -23.92 5.88
N ASP A 1178 -47.92 -24.02 4.65
CA ASP A 1178 -47.22 -23.57 3.43
C ASP A 1178 -47.05 -22.04 3.41
N ASP A 1179 -48.09 -21.30 3.82
CA ASP A 1179 -48.02 -19.84 3.94
C ASP A 1179 -46.94 -19.39 4.93
N TYR A 1180 -46.87 -20.03 6.11
CA TYR A 1180 -45.81 -19.75 7.07
C TYR A 1180 -44.43 -20.04 6.49
N ARG A 1181 -44.26 -21.18 5.80
CA ARG A 1181 -42.97 -21.55 5.17
C ARG A 1181 -42.53 -20.56 4.09
N ARG A 1182 -43.46 -20.03 3.29
CA ARG A 1182 -43.19 -18.98 2.29
C ARG A 1182 -42.68 -17.69 2.93
N LEU A 1183 -43.37 -17.21 3.96
CA LEU A 1183 -42.97 -16.01 4.70
C LEU A 1183 -41.64 -16.23 5.42
N ALA A 1184 -41.45 -17.40 6.05
CA ALA A 1184 -40.23 -17.73 6.76
C ALA A 1184 -39.03 -17.80 5.82
N ALA A 1185 -39.15 -18.54 4.70
CA ALA A 1185 -38.08 -18.67 3.71
C ALA A 1185 -37.63 -17.31 3.16
N TRP A 1186 -38.55 -16.39 2.91
CA TRP A 1186 -38.21 -15.03 2.50
C TRP A 1186 -37.35 -14.30 3.53
N ILE A 1187 -37.82 -14.24 4.79
CA ILE A 1187 -37.13 -13.53 5.86
C ILE A 1187 -35.76 -14.18 6.13
N ASP A 1188 -35.71 -15.52 6.16
CA ASP A 1188 -34.48 -16.28 6.39
C ASP A 1188 -33.44 -16.10 5.26
N LEU A 1189 -33.87 -15.75 4.05
CA LEU A 1189 -32.99 -15.41 2.93
C LEU A 1189 -32.54 -13.94 2.94
N ASN A 1190 -32.49 -13.33 4.13
CA ASN A 1190 -32.17 -11.92 4.36
C ASN A 1190 -33.20 -10.95 3.78
N ALA A 1191 -34.45 -11.40 3.62
CA ALA A 1191 -35.57 -10.62 3.11
C ALA A 1191 -35.33 -9.99 1.73
N ILE A 1192 -34.62 -10.68 0.82
CA ILE A 1192 -34.38 -10.20 -0.55
C ILE A 1192 -35.68 -10.03 -1.35
N PHE A 1193 -35.68 -9.14 -2.33
CA PHE A 1193 -36.80 -9.01 -3.29
C PHE A 1193 -36.54 -9.83 -4.57
N TYR A 1194 -35.35 -9.66 -5.15
CA TYR A 1194 -34.90 -10.33 -6.37
C TYR A 1194 -33.92 -11.46 -6.08
N GLY A 1195 -33.99 -12.53 -6.86
CA GLY A 1195 -33.03 -13.64 -6.81
C GLY A 1195 -31.89 -13.47 -7.82
N VAL A 1196 -31.94 -12.45 -8.67
CA VAL A 1196 -31.13 -12.32 -9.90
C VAL A 1196 -30.57 -10.91 -10.07
N TYR A 1197 -29.47 -10.81 -10.82
CA TYR A 1197 -28.75 -9.55 -11.06
C TYR A 1197 -29.03 -8.88 -12.41
N ARG A 1198 -29.52 -9.61 -13.42
CA ARG A 1198 -29.77 -9.03 -14.74
C ARG A 1198 -31.04 -8.17 -14.68
N PRO A 1199 -31.02 -6.89 -15.12
CA PRO A 1199 -32.20 -6.03 -15.08
C PRO A 1199 -33.43 -6.59 -15.81
N GLU A 1200 -33.22 -7.29 -16.93
CA GLU A 1200 -34.29 -7.96 -17.69
C GLU A 1200 -34.99 -9.06 -16.88
N ASP A 1201 -34.23 -9.86 -16.12
CA ASP A 1201 -34.76 -10.91 -15.27
C ASP A 1201 -35.41 -10.33 -14.01
N GLN A 1202 -34.87 -9.25 -13.44
CA GLN A 1202 -35.55 -8.53 -12.36
C GLN A 1202 -36.89 -7.96 -12.82
N ALA A 1203 -36.96 -7.37 -14.02
CA ALA A 1203 -38.22 -6.86 -14.57
C ALA A 1203 -39.27 -7.98 -14.74
N ARG A 1204 -38.84 -9.20 -15.06
CA ARG A 1204 -39.72 -10.39 -15.08
C ARG A 1204 -40.19 -10.76 -13.68
N GLN A 1205 -39.28 -10.85 -12.70
CA GLN A 1205 -39.64 -11.15 -11.32
C GLN A 1205 -40.59 -10.11 -10.71
N LEU A 1206 -40.42 -8.81 -11.03
CA LEU A 1206 -41.31 -7.74 -10.59
C LEU A 1206 -42.75 -7.92 -11.10
N ARG A 1207 -42.92 -8.54 -12.28
CA ARG A 1207 -44.23 -8.90 -12.85
C ARG A 1207 -44.74 -10.27 -12.40
N GLY A 1208 -44.03 -10.96 -11.49
CA GLY A 1208 -44.36 -12.31 -11.05
C GLY A 1208 -44.12 -13.39 -12.10
N GLN A 1209 -43.26 -13.11 -13.10
CA GLN A 1209 -42.91 -14.08 -14.15
C GLN A 1209 -41.69 -14.91 -13.73
N PRO A 1210 -41.74 -16.24 -13.89
CA PRO A 1210 -40.64 -17.11 -13.49
C PRO A 1210 -39.38 -16.85 -14.31
N VAL A 1211 -38.22 -16.99 -13.67
CA VAL A 1211 -36.89 -16.87 -14.27
C VAL A 1211 -36.16 -18.20 -14.10
N ALA A 1212 -35.41 -18.62 -15.12
CA ALA A 1212 -34.61 -19.84 -15.07
C ALA A 1212 -33.35 -19.65 -14.19
N MET A 1213 -32.76 -20.75 -13.73
CA MET A 1213 -31.46 -20.69 -13.06
C MET A 1213 -30.40 -20.08 -13.99
N PRO A 1214 -29.55 -19.15 -13.53
CA PRO A 1214 -28.53 -18.54 -14.38
C PRO A 1214 -27.52 -19.57 -14.90
N GLU A 1215 -27.19 -19.48 -16.19
CA GLU A 1215 -26.13 -20.30 -16.81
C GLU A 1215 -24.74 -19.97 -16.27
N ILE A 1216 -24.51 -18.70 -15.90
CA ILE A 1216 -23.21 -18.24 -15.39
C ILE A 1216 -22.96 -18.95 -14.07
N GLN A 1217 -22.14 -20.00 -14.12
CA GLN A 1217 -21.21 -20.41 -13.06
C GLN A 1217 -19.90 -20.92 -13.62
#